data_AF-A9L1N0-F1
#
_entry.id   AF-A9L1N0-F1
#
_cell.length_a   1.000
_cell.length_b   1.000
_cell.length_c   1.000
_cell.angle_alpha   90.00
_cell.angle_beta   90.00
_cell.angle_gamma   90.00
#
_symmetry.space_group_name_H-M   'P 1'
#
loop_
_entity.id
_entity.type
_entity.pdbx_description
1 polymer ?
#
loop_
_entity_poly.entity_id
_entity_poly.type
_entity_poly.pdbx_seq_one_letter_code
_entity_poly.pdbx_strand_id
1 'polypeptide(L)'
;MYPNLVQTSILHVLIMPRSEDIKDQSPFQGYLIDLIYSQHSRLLEYMSILPTSANELFISHEELIRHRINLSVSNNFLLDKIAFKKWFEVFQAHPFIFCYCVDEESATYVKDVSKASKYPLLVVGWSGICDIVLEDEFTPFLLDEKISERLNSLKENGDLNEKSKDFLSSRVARTTQLIELDQKSYSHAVSNANEAVLYSLGYSLSGTNVLQGSHERQPYIEAVLDTSQKVLSLTNEYKTTSLKSDIVLYCPSIFSHQYNFKDQFWNKIRRDLKNKKSREFLIDGVFRNNSYSGIDMRDFNKEDFKQVFENKTLQMILSIRQSELRLSSAAINMLCTSYCVPAVRLANSLNFFHGNFKDIESLVSSGTDKSKGKLDRKFKDLVEKMRGEIDEPLIEFIVQNSNSITLCSNIHLDWVSLDRIPLMFTHETSKIPTTPGNKFLQNCTNFSNVTVKQNELLNITVIRSFREHDPLKYKLEEALTHYSKLVDDIEITIVDVGSEDEFVSALNEIKGSILIMDCHGNHGGADSHGWLQIGSDQVDIWHLPIISPPIVILSACLTSALAGSHASVANSFLARGSISVLGTLLPVNAIKSAIFVGRLVYRISAFLKAIQKMRVEVLTWRTFITGFLRMSFCTDFLMLFRDELKWITPEEYKELHIQCNYLINTNHPNWYDESLKLISEVADKPIEMVDMTIQDIGLTETMYYTQLGRPESIVIEL
;
A
#
# COMPACT_ATOMS: atom_id res chain seq x y z
N MET A 1 4.80 -4.07 32.43
CA MET A 1 3.62 -4.65 31.75
C MET A 1 2.68 -3.49 31.49
N TYR A 2 2.39 -3.17 30.22
CA TYR A 2 1.57 -2.01 29.87
C TYR A 2 0.10 -2.22 30.30
N PRO A 3 -0.66 -1.13 30.53
CA PRO A 3 -2.11 -1.17 30.71
C PRO A 3 -2.83 -1.90 29.57
N ASN A 4 -4.12 -2.23 29.77
CA ASN A 4 -4.95 -2.75 28.69
C ASN A 4 -4.96 -1.78 27.50
N LEU A 5 -4.25 -2.14 26.42
CA LEU A 5 -4.04 -1.31 25.23
C LEU A 5 -5.35 -0.91 24.56
N VAL A 6 -6.39 -1.76 24.66
CA VAL A 6 -7.72 -1.45 24.11
C VAL A 6 -8.38 -0.33 24.90
N GLN A 7 -8.22 -0.29 26.21
CA GLN A 7 -8.85 0.74 27.05
C GLN A 7 -8.14 2.10 26.95
N THR A 8 -6.86 2.09 26.60
CA THR A 8 -6.01 3.28 26.52
C THR A 8 -5.68 3.68 25.09
N SER A 9 -6.20 2.99 24.07
CA SER A 9 -6.02 3.40 22.67
C SER A 9 -6.77 4.70 22.41
N ILE A 10 -6.29 5.48 21.44
CA ILE A 10 -6.93 6.72 21.02
C ILE A 10 -7.53 6.50 19.64
N LEU A 11 -8.82 6.84 19.48
CA LEU A 11 -9.49 6.85 18.18
C LEU A 11 -9.48 8.28 17.65
N HIS A 12 -8.79 8.48 16.53
CA HIS A 12 -8.78 9.74 15.81
C HIS A 12 -9.77 9.67 14.65
N VAL A 13 -10.75 10.56 14.64
CA VAL A 13 -11.83 10.56 13.65
C VAL A 13 -11.86 11.88 12.92
N LEU A 14 -11.42 11.92 11.66
CA LEU A 14 -11.57 13.09 10.81
C LEU A 14 -12.92 13.06 10.12
N ILE A 15 -13.71 14.12 10.31
CA ILE A 15 -14.97 14.30 9.58
C ILE A 15 -14.65 14.76 8.17
N MET A 16 -14.94 13.89 7.20
CA MET A 16 -14.68 14.09 5.78
C MET A 16 -15.91 14.66 5.07
N PRO A 17 -15.72 15.44 3.99
CA PRO A 17 -16.80 15.80 3.09
C PRO A 17 -17.34 14.55 2.40
N ARG A 18 -18.63 14.59 2.02
CA ARG A 18 -19.29 13.52 1.25
C ARG A 18 -19.49 14.00 -0.18
N SER A 19 -19.10 13.19 -1.16
CA SER A 19 -19.61 13.32 -2.52
C SER A 19 -20.27 12.01 -2.96
N GLU A 20 -21.42 12.15 -3.60
CA GLU A 20 -22.14 11.04 -4.24
C GLU A 20 -21.81 10.94 -5.75
N ASP A 21 -21.06 11.88 -6.34
CA ASP A 21 -20.73 11.91 -7.77
C ASP A 21 -19.22 11.68 -8.01
N ILE A 22 -18.90 10.71 -8.87
CA ILE A 22 -17.53 10.43 -9.34
C ILE A 22 -16.90 11.67 -10.01
N LYS A 23 -17.72 12.58 -10.55
CA LYS A 23 -17.26 13.82 -11.19
C LYS A 23 -16.71 14.85 -10.23
N ASP A 24 -16.93 14.70 -8.91
CA ASP A 24 -16.40 15.60 -7.89
C ASP A 24 -14.99 15.19 -7.43
N GLN A 25 -14.17 14.74 -8.38
CA GLN A 25 -12.79 14.33 -8.12
C GLN A 25 -11.79 15.30 -8.76
N SER A 26 -10.65 15.44 -8.11
CA SER A 26 -9.53 16.22 -8.59
C SER A 26 -8.96 15.59 -9.87
N PRO A 27 -8.63 16.42 -10.88
CA PRO A 27 -8.47 15.95 -12.25
C PRO A 27 -7.22 15.09 -12.48
N PHE A 28 -6.25 15.09 -11.56
CA PHE A 28 -4.99 14.41 -11.83
C PHE A 28 -4.71 13.25 -10.87
N GLN A 29 -5.15 13.28 -9.61
CA GLN A 29 -5.00 12.14 -8.69
C GLN A 29 -6.31 11.50 -8.26
N GLY A 30 -7.46 12.18 -8.36
CA GLY A 30 -8.74 11.61 -7.92
C GLY A 30 -9.02 11.74 -6.43
N TYR A 31 -8.66 12.87 -5.82
CA TYR A 31 -9.12 13.26 -4.48
C TYR A 31 -10.50 13.90 -4.57
N LEU A 32 -11.33 13.84 -3.53
CA LEU A 32 -12.57 14.62 -3.50
C LEU A 32 -12.24 16.11 -3.65
N ILE A 33 -13.02 16.84 -4.45
CA ILE A 33 -12.75 18.27 -4.71
C ILE A 33 -12.76 19.10 -3.43
N ASP A 34 -13.60 18.74 -2.45
CA ASP A 34 -13.67 19.39 -1.14
C ASP A 34 -12.46 19.11 -0.24
N LEU A 35 -11.63 18.12 -0.57
CA LEU A 35 -10.36 17.89 0.12
C LEU A 35 -9.24 18.80 -0.41
N ILE A 36 -9.44 19.42 -1.57
CA ILE A 36 -8.45 20.34 -2.16
C ILE A 36 -8.31 21.63 -1.32
N TYR A 37 -9.28 21.92 -0.44
CA TYR A 37 -9.16 22.97 0.58
C TYR A 37 -8.10 22.63 1.63
N SER A 38 -7.27 23.62 1.98
CA SER A 38 -6.02 23.44 2.73
C SER A 38 -6.17 22.85 4.13
N GLN A 39 -7.30 23.04 4.79
CA GLN A 39 -7.50 22.64 6.19
C GLN A 39 -7.55 21.12 6.39
N HIS A 40 -8.14 20.35 5.48
CA HIS A 40 -8.18 18.88 5.60
C HIS A 40 -6.77 18.29 5.58
N SER A 41 -5.93 18.74 4.64
CA SER A 41 -4.53 18.29 4.56
C SER A 41 -3.73 18.64 5.81
N ARG A 42 -3.96 19.82 6.41
CA ARG A 42 -3.36 20.21 7.71
C ARG A 42 -3.79 19.27 8.84
N LEU A 43 -5.07 18.93 8.95
CA LEU A 43 -5.55 18.01 9.97
C LEU A 43 -4.96 16.61 9.80
N LEU A 44 -4.84 16.10 8.57
CA LEU A 44 -4.23 14.81 8.29
C LEU A 44 -2.73 14.78 8.67
N GLU A 45 -1.98 15.81 8.27
CA GLU A 45 -0.59 16.00 8.67
C GLU A 45 -0.46 16.03 10.19
N TYR A 46 -1.37 16.73 10.86
CA TYR A 46 -1.31 16.88 12.29
C TYR A 46 -1.67 15.60 13.04
N MET A 47 -2.76 14.94 12.65
CA MET A 47 -3.17 13.62 13.15
C MET A 47 -2.05 12.58 13.04
N SER A 48 -1.19 12.68 12.02
CA SER A 48 -0.10 11.73 11.81
C SER A 48 0.94 11.71 12.93
N ILE A 49 1.11 12.81 13.68
CA ILE A 49 2.12 12.95 14.74
C ILE A 49 1.56 12.84 16.16
N LEU A 50 0.23 12.73 16.31
CA LEU A 50 -0.42 12.75 17.63
C LEU A 50 -0.34 11.38 18.35
N PRO A 51 -0.56 11.36 19.68
CA PRO A 51 -0.59 10.15 20.50
C PRO A 51 -1.56 9.09 19.97
N THR A 52 -1.14 7.84 19.94
CA THR A 52 -1.97 6.68 19.58
C THR A 52 -2.52 5.94 20.80
N SER A 53 -1.89 6.15 21.97
CA SER A 53 -2.39 5.68 23.25
C SER A 53 -2.21 6.73 24.34
N ALA A 54 -3.18 6.78 25.26
CA ALA A 54 -3.09 7.56 26.49
C ALA A 54 -1.89 7.15 27.38
N ASN A 55 -1.36 5.93 27.19
CA ASN A 55 -0.15 5.47 27.90
C ASN A 55 1.10 6.27 27.53
N GLU A 56 1.14 6.86 26.33
CA GLU A 56 2.29 7.63 25.85
C GLU A 56 2.63 8.82 26.75
N LEU A 57 1.64 9.31 27.51
CA LEU A 57 1.82 10.39 28.47
C LEU A 57 2.68 9.97 29.67
N PHE A 58 2.73 8.68 30.02
CA PHE A 58 3.35 8.17 31.26
C PHE A 58 4.53 7.22 30.99
N ILE A 59 5.12 7.27 29.81
CA ILE A 59 6.27 6.45 29.45
C ILE A 59 7.47 7.34 29.15
N SER A 60 8.65 6.81 29.44
CA SER A 60 9.90 7.46 29.06
C SER A 60 10.03 7.52 27.53
N HIS A 61 10.96 8.35 27.05
CA HIS A 61 11.22 8.51 25.63
C HIS A 61 11.63 7.19 24.94
N GLU A 62 12.48 6.40 25.59
CA GLU A 62 12.87 5.07 25.11
C GLU A 62 11.67 4.11 25.00
N GLU A 63 10.82 4.12 26.04
CA GLU A 63 9.60 3.32 26.06
C GLU A 63 8.58 3.79 25.02
N LEU A 64 8.52 5.08 24.67
CA LEU A 64 7.67 5.61 23.60
C LEU A 64 8.04 4.99 22.25
N ILE A 65 9.33 5.00 21.90
CA ILE A 65 9.82 4.43 20.64
C ILE A 65 9.47 2.94 20.58
N ARG A 66 9.79 2.18 21.64
CA ARG A 66 9.44 0.75 21.73
C ARG A 66 7.93 0.52 21.64
N HIS A 67 7.13 1.35 22.31
CA HIS A 67 5.67 1.25 22.32
C HIS A 67 5.07 1.49 20.94
N ARG A 68 5.51 2.54 20.24
CA ARG A 68 5.04 2.87 18.89
C ARG A 68 5.38 1.80 17.85
N ILE A 69 6.57 1.20 17.95
CA ILE A 69 7.02 0.18 17.01
C ILE A 69 6.32 -1.18 17.22
N ASN A 70 6.14 -1.60 18.48
CA ASN A 70 5.79 -2.99 18.78
C ASN A 70 4.38 -3.22 19.35
N LEU A 71 3.77 -2.18 19.93
CA LEU A 71 2.55 -2.34 20.73
C LEU A 71 1.39 -1.46 20.26
N SER A 72 1.70 -0.27 19.75
CA SER A 72 0.67 0.67 19.35
C SER A 72 0.17 0.41 17.94
N VAL A 73 -1.13 0.65 17.75
CA VAL A 73 -1.77 0.67 16.43
C VAL A 73 -2.48 2.00 16.29
N SER A 74 -2.17 2.72 15.22
CA SER A 74 -2.84 3.99 14.91
C SER A 74 -4.29 3.76 14.50
N ASN A 75 -5.26 4.23 15.29
CA ASN A 75 -6.68 4.10 14.97
C ASN A 75 -7.20 5.40 14.34
N ASN A 76 -6.90 5.59 13.05
CA ASN A 76 -7.34 6.76 12.30
C ASN A 76 -8.51 6.41 11.38
N PHE A 77 -9.64 7.11 11.55
CA PHE A 77 -10.84 6.94 10.76
C PHE A 77 -11.13 8.20 9.96
N LEU A 78 -11.38 8.04 8.66
CA LEU A 78 -11.81 9.09 7.76
C LEU A 78 -13.28 8.83 7.43
N LEU A 79 -14.19 9.55 8.10
CA LEU A 79 -15.62 9.25 8.05
C LEU A 79 -16.41 10.48 7.61
N ASP A 80 -17.32 10.32 6.66
CA ASP A 80 -18.33 11.33 6.43
C ASP A 80 -19.33 11.40 7.60
N LYS A 81 -20.18 12.44 7.64
CA LYS A 81 -21.19 12.62 8.71
C LYS A 81 -22.11 11.41 8.89
N ILE A 82 -22.51 10.74 7.81
CA ILE A 82 -23.41 9.57 7.84
C ILE A 82 -22.69 8.37 8.46
N ALA A 83 -21.48 8.09 7.97
CA ALA A 83 -20.65 6.99 8.43
C ALA A 83 -20.24 7.21 9.89
N PHE A 84 -19.87 8.44 10.27
CA PHE A 84 -19.56 8.81 11.64
C PHE A 84 -20.71 8.45 12.59
N LYS A 85 -21.95 8.83 12.27
CA LYS A 85 -23.11 8.51 13.10
C LYS A 85 -23.27 7.00 13.30
N LYS A 86 -23.11 6.20 12.24
CA LYS A 86 -23.19 4.73 12.31
C LYS A 86 -22.06 4.13 13.16
N TRP A 87 -20.83 4.57 12.92
CA TRP A 87 -19.66 4.07 13.64
C TRP A 87 -19.62 4.52 15.11
N PHE A 88 -20.16 5.70 15.40
CA PHE A 88 -20.27 6.20 16.77
C PHE A 88 -21.07 5.24 17.65
N GLU A 89 -22.11 4.59 17.14
CA GLU A 89 -22.86 3.57 17.90
C GLU A 89 -21.96 2.40 18.35
N VAL A 90 -20.93 2.07 17.56
CA VAL A 90 -19.96 1.00 17.85
C VAL A 90 -18.93 1.44 18.89
N PHE A 91 -18.42 2.67 18.80
CA PHE A 91 -17.32 3.13 19.66
C PHE A 91 -17.73 4.10 20.77
N GLN A 92 -19.01 4.45 20.96
CA GLN A 92 -19.49 5.41 21.99
C GLN A 92 -19.11 5.07 23.44
N ALA A 93 -18.72 3.83 23.72
CA ALA A 93 -18.22 3.39 25.02
C ALA A 93 -16.69 3.57 25.17
N HIS A 94 -15.99 3.99 24.11
CA HIS A 94 -14.56 4.18 24.10
C HIS A 94 -14.17 5.51 24.75
N PRO A 95 -13.23 5.54 25.71
CA PRO A 95 -12.96 6.74 26.50
C PRO A 95 -12.19 7.85 25.78
N PHE A 96 -11.41 7.51 24.75
CA PHE A 96 -10.54 8.46 24.05
C PHE A 96 -10.91 8.56 22.57
N ILE A 97 -11.91 9.39 22.27
CA ILE A 97 -12.34 9.68 20.90
C ILE A 97 -12.09 11.16 20.63
N PHE A 98 -11.22 11.45 19.68
CA PHE A 98 -10.90 12.80 19.21
C PHE A 98 -11.46 12.97 17.81
N CYS A 99 -12.41 13.89 17.66
CA CYS A 99 -13.08 14.17 16.39
C CYS A 99 -12.54 15.47 15.79
N TYR A 100 -11.91 15.37 14.64
CA TYR A 100 -11.29 16.49 13.92
C TYR A 100 -12.29 17.10 12.94
N CYS A 101 -12.51 18.40 13.03
CA CYS A 101 -13.48 19.14 12.23
C CYS A 101 -12.83 20.37 11.60
N VAL A 102 -13.02 20.55 10.29
CA VAL A 102 -12.50 21.73 9.57
C VAL A 102 -13.34 23.00 9.78
N ASP A 103 -14.64 22.83 10.04
CA ASP A 103 -15.61 23.93 10.16
C ASP A 103 -16.54 23.77 11.37
N GLU A 104 -17.23 24.88 11.71
CA GLU A 104 -18.15 24.96 12.84
C GLU A 104 -19.39 24.08 12.67
N GLU A 105 -19.85 23.86 11.43
CA GLU A 105 -21.01 23.02 11.14
C GLU A 105 -20.73 21.56 11.51
N SER A 106 -19.56 21.05 11.11
CA SER A 106 -19.10 19.70 11.39
C SER A 106 -18.84 19.51 12.87
N ALA A 107 -18.22 20.50 13.53
CA ALA A 107 -18.01 20.47 14.98
C ALA A 107 -19.35 20.45 15.76
N THR A 108 -20.32 21.26 15.36
CA THR A 108 -21.67 21.28 15.96
C THR A 108 -22.37 19.93 15.77
N TYR A 109 -22.33 19.38 14.56
CA TYR A 109 -22.90 18.09 14.23
C TYR A 109 -22.34 16.96 15.11
N VAL A 110 -21.02 16.91 15.26
CA VAL A 110 -20.34 15.92 16.11
C VAL A 110 -20.79 16.05 17.57
N LYS A 111 -20.84 17.28 18.10
CA LYS A 111 -21.32 17.53 19.47
C LYS A 111 -22.77 17.07 19.65
N ASP A 112 -23.64 17.34 18.68
CA ASP A 112 -25.05 16.94 18.72
C ASP A 112 -25.25 15.43 18.71
N VAL A 113 -24.54 14.70 17.84
CA VAL A 113 -24.59 13.23 17.79
C VAL A 113 -24.13 12.61 19.11
N SER A 114 -23.18 13.25 19.79
CA SER A 114 -22.50 12.70 20.94
C SER A 114 -23.16 12.90 22.31
N LYS A 115 -24.29 13.64 22.37
CA LYS A 115 -24.96 14.02 23.63
C LYS A 115 -25.29 12.84 24.56
N ALA A 116 -25.41 11.63 24.02
CA ALA A 116 -25.75 10.41 24.76
C ALA A 116 -24.54 9.50 25.10
N SER A 117 -23.31 9.92 24.83
CA SER A 117 -22.11 9.11 25.12
C SER A 117 -21.85 8.95 26.63
N LYS A 118 -21.35 7.76 27.02
CA LYS A 118 -20.82 7.54 28.38
C LYS A 118 -19.66 8.50 28.67
N TYR A 119 -18.80 8.69 27.68
CA TYR A 119 -17.66 9.59 27.74
C TYR A 119 -17.80 10.66 26.66
N PRO A 120 -17.88 11.95 27.00
CA PRO A 120 -17.96 13.01 26.00
C PRO A 120 -16.80 12.89 25.02
N LEU A 121 -17.08 12.92 23.72
CA LEU A 121 -16.01 13.01 22.73
C LEU A 121 -15.38 14.40 22.74
N LEU A 122 -14.14 14.48 22.28
CA LEU A 122 -13.38 15.73 22.24
C LEU A 122 -13.29 16.22 20.80
N VAL A 123 -13.82 17.40 20.54
CA VAL A 123 -13.79 18.02 19.21
C VAL A 123 -12.53 18.87 19.06
N VAL A 124 -11.80 18.64 17.99
CA VAL A 124 -10.54 19.32 17.65
C VAL A 124 -10.73 20.09 16.35
N GLY A 125 -10.37 21.37 16.31
CA GLY A 125 -10.50 22.19 15.11
C GLY A 125 -10.13 23.65 15.34
N TRP A 126 -10.36 24.51 14.35
CA TRP A 126 -10.03 25.94 14.43
C TRP A 126 -11.17 26.81 15.00
N SER A 127 -12.38 26.27 15.14
CA SER A 127 -13.50 27.03 15.68
C SER A 127 -13.45 27.11 17.21
N GLY A 128 -13.85 28.26 17.78
CA GLY A 128 -13.94 28.45 19.23
C GLY A 128 -14.98 27.58 19.93
N ILE A 129 -15.84 26.88 19.19
CA ILE A 129 -16.73 25.86 19.76
C ILE A 129 -16.03 24.52 20.02
N CYS A 130 -14.81 24.31 19.51
CA CYS A 130 -14.06 23.07 19.69
C CYS A 130 -13.55 22.96 21.14
N ASP A 131 -13.39 21.73 21.63
CA ASP A 131 -12.84 21.48 22.98
C ASP A 131 -11.31 21.65 22.99
N ILE A 132 -10.68 21.47 21.83
CA ILE A 132 -9.27 21.79 21.57
C ILE A 132 -9.23 22.68 20.33
N VAL A 133 -8.80 23.93 20.53
CA VAL A 133 -8.66 24.92 19.45
C VAL A 133 -7.25 24.83 18.89
N LEU A 134 -7.15 24.64 17.58
CA LEU A 134 -5.88 24.51 16.87
C LEU A 134 -5.21 25.86 16.63
N GLU A 135 -3.93 25.93 16.95
CA GLU A 135 -3.03 27.03 16.60
C GLU A 135 -2.22 26.69 15.34
N ASP A 136 -1.35 27.61 14.90
CA ASP A 136 -0.53 27.41 13.71
C ASP A 136 0.67 26.48 13.92
N GLU A 137 1.16 26.35 15.16
CA GLU A 137 2.29 25.49 15.51
C GLU A 137 1.82 24.06 15.85
N PHE A 138 2.47 23.07 15.24
CA PHE A 138 2.17 21.66 15.47
C PHE A 138 3.09 21.06 16.53
N THR A 139 2.49 20.43 17.52
CA THR A 139 3.18 19.67 18.57
C THR A 139 2.55 18.27 18.75
N PRO A 140 3.35 17.21 18.95
CA PRO A 140 2.85 15.88 19.27
C PRO A 140 2.23 15.80 20.68
N PHE A 141 2.35 16.86 21.48
CA PHE A 141 1.86 16.92 22.87
C PHE A 141 0.49 17.57 23.02
N LEU A 142 -0.17 17.96 21.92
CA LEU A 142 -1.42 18.74 21.96
C LEU A 142 -2.51 18.13 22.84
N LEU A 143 -2.63 16.80 22.80
CA LEU A 143 -3.72 16.10 23.46
C LEU A 143 -3.39 15.79 24.93
N ASP A 144 -2.18 16.04 25.40
CA ASP A 144 -1.66 15.56 26.69
C ASP A 144 -2.52 16.05 27.86
N GLU A 145 -2.94 17.32 27.86
CA GLU A 145 -3.82 17.90 28.90
C GLU A 145 -5.17 17.17 28.94
N LYS A 146 -5.84 17.04 27.79
CA LYS A 146 -7.16 16.40 27.70
C LYS A 146 -7.11 14.89 27.96
N ILE A 147 -6.02 14.23 27.60
CA ILE A 147 -5.77 12.84 27.96
C ILE A 147 -5.65 12.71 29.48
N SER A 148 -4.88 13.59 30.13
CA SER A 148 -4.70 13.60 31.58
C SER A 148 -6.02 13.83 32.34
N GLU A 149 -6.80 14.84 31.93
CA GLU A 149 -8.13 15.12 32.47
C GLU A 149 -9.05 13.88 32.37
N ARG A 150 -9.09 13.26 31.18
CA ARG A 150 -9.91 12.07 30.93
C ARG A 150 -9.48 10.89 31.78
N LEU A 151 -8.17 10.61 31.90
CA LEU A 151 -7.65 9.52 32.73
C LEU A 151 -8.00 9.71 34.22
N ASN A 152 -7.90 10.94 34.73
CA ASN A 152 -8.30 11.24 36.11
C ASN A 152 -9.79 10.99 36.33
N SER A 153 -10.65 11.42 35.41
CA SER A 153 -12.08 11.14 35.47
C SER A 153 -12.39 9.64 35.45
N LEU A 154 -11.72 8.86 34.59
CA LEU A 154 -11.88 7.40 34.57
C LEU A 154 -11.43 6.73 35.87
N LYS A 155 -10.38 7.27 36.51
CA LYS A 155 -9.89 6.78 37.80
C LYS A 155 -10.90 7.05 38.91
N GLU A 156 -11.45 8.27 38.98
CA GLU A 156 -12.45 8.67 39.96
C GLU A 156 -13.75 7.89 39.83
N ASN A 157 -14.18 7.61 38.60
CA ASN A 157 -15.39 6.84 38.30
C ASN A 157 -15.21 5.32 38.47
N GLY A 158 -14.00 4.84 38.78
CA GLY A 158 -13.70 3.41 38.92
C GLY A 158 -13.71 2.63 37.61
N ASP A 159 -13.65 3.31 36.46
CA ASP A 159 -13.69 2.70 35.14
C ASP A 159 -12.34 2.12 34.69
N LEU A 160 -11.23 2.48 35.34
CA LEU A 160 -9.92 1.90 35.09
C LEU A 160 -9.74 0.56 35.82
N ASN A 161 -9.15 -0.43 35.14
CA ASN A 161 -8.72 -1.66 35.80
C ASN A 161 -7.52 -1.42 36.74
N GLU A 162 -7.30 -2.32 37.71
CA GLU A 162 -6.24 -2.17 38.72
C GLU A 162 -4.83 -2.04 38.12
N LYS A 163 -4.51 -2.82 37.08
CA LYS A 163 -3.20 -2.71 36.40
C LYS A 163 -2.99 -1.32 35.79
N SER A 164 -4.03 -0.74 35.19
CA SER A 164 -3.99 0.62 34.66
C SER A 164 -3.82 1.65 35.78
N LYS A 165 -4.51 1.49 36.92
CA LYS A 165 -4.36 2.39 38.09
C LYS A 165 -2.95 2.34 38.66
N ASP A 166 -2.39 1.14 38.83
CA ASP A 166 -1.03 0.94 39.35
C ASP A 166 0.01 1.54 38.40
N PHE A 167 -0.14 1.31 37.09
CA PHE A 167 0.74 1.88 36.08
C PHE A 167 0.72 3.42 36.10
N LEU A 168 -0.47 4.03 36.12
CA LEU A 168 -0.62 5.48 36.10
C LEU A 168 -0.19 6.15 37.42
N SER A 169 -0.42 5.50 38.57
CA SER A 169 -0.06 6.06 39.87
C SER A 169 1.43 5.94 40.22
N SER A 170 2.13 4.99 39.60
CA SER A 170 3.58 4.78 39.79
C SER A 170 4.45 5.64 38.88
N ARG A 171 3.86 6.46 38.00
CA ARG A 171 4.57 7.22 36.97
C ARG A 171 4.13 8.67 36.92
N VAL A 172 5.02 9.51 36.41
CA VAL A 172 4.77 10.95 36.21
C VAL A 172 4.49 11.20 34.73
N ALA A 173 3.57 12.12 34.44
CA ALA A 173 3.33 12.55 33.08
C ALA A 173 4.61 13.17 32.47
N ARG A 174 4.86 12.91 31.20
CA ARG A 174 6.01 13.45 30.46
C ARG A 174 5.94 14.98 30.40
N THR A 175 7.10 15.59 30.21
CA THR A 175 7.21 17.01 29.85
C THR A 175 6.88 17.21 28.38
N THR A 176 6.27 18.34 28.02
CA THR A 176 5.92 18.69 26.63
C THR A 176 7.10 19.28 25.84
N GLN A 177 8.32 18.86 26.17
CA GLN A 177 9.56 19.33 25.55
C GLN A 177 10.04 18.31 24.51
N LEU A 178 10.30 18.79 23.29
CA LEU A 178 10.92 17.99 22.24
C LEU A 178 12.41 17.82 22.50
N ILE A 179 12.94 16.65 22.15
CA ILE A 179 14.38 16.39 22.15
C ILE A 179 14.94 16.88 20.83
N GLU A 180 15.80 17.90 20.88
CA GLU A 180 16.43 18.44 19.68
C GLU A 180 17.46 17.47 19.10
N LEU A 181 17.33 17.18 17.81
CA LEU A 181 18.30 16.43 17.03
C LEU A 181 19.20 17.38 16.25
N ASP A 182 20.48 17.01 16.12
CA ASP A 182 21.39 17.59 15.12
C ASP A 182 21.05 17.04 13.74
N GLN A 183 19.84 17.39 13.28
CA GLN A 183 19.26 16.98 12.01
C GLN A 183 18.47 18.17 11.50
N LYS A 184 18.67 18.53 10.23
CA LYS A 184 17.93 19.63 9.60
C LYS A 184 16.66 19.12 8.95
N SER A 185 15.60 19.91 9.03
CA SER A 185 14.43 19.79 8.16
C SER A 185 14.78 20.26 6.76
N TYR A 186 14.21 19.63 5.73
CA TYR A 186 14.40 20.08 4.34
C TYR A 186 13.22 20.89 3.79
N SER A 187 12.13 21.02 4.56
CA SER A 187 10.89 21.70 4.16
C SER A 187 10.39 21.27 2.78
N HIS A 188 10.53 19.98 2.45
CA HIS A 188 10.17 19.43 1.14
C HIS A 188 9.52 18.06 1.29
N ALA A 189 8.55 17.75 0.43
CA ALA A 189 7.81 16.49 0.45
C ALA A 189 8.65 15.23 0.13
N VAL A 190 9.98 15.35 0.00
CA VAL A 190 10.90 14.20 -0.05
C VAL A 190 11.31 13.72 1.34
N SER A 191 11.33 14.61 2.33
CA SER A 191 11.73 14.32 3.71
C SER A 191 10.55 14.38 4.69
N ASN A 192 9.46 15.08 4.35
CA ASN A 192 8.33 15.35 5.26
C ASN A 192 7.82 14.12 6.03
N ALA A 193 7.75 12.95 5.39
CA ALA A 193 7.28 11.73 6.06
C ALA A 193 8.27 11.23 7.11
N ASN A 194 9.57 11.29 6.82
CA ASN A 194 10.62 10.93 7.77
C ASN A 194 10.66 11.92 8.94
N GLU A 195 10.53 13.21 8.64
CA GLU A 195 10.44 14.25 9.66
C GLU A 195 9.20 14.03 10.55
N ALA A 196 8.04 13.69 9.97
CA ALA A 196 6.84 13.36 10.72
C ALA A 196 7.02 12.16 11.67
N VAL A 197 7.78 11.14 11.26
CA VAL A 197 8.15 10.03 12.16
C VAL A 197 8.94 10.56 13.35
N LEU A 198 9.97 11.38 13.12
CA LEU A 198 10.79 11.96 14.18
C LEU A 198 9.95 12.82 15.14
N TYR A 199 9.08 13.69 14.61
CA TYR A 199 8.17 14.49 15.42
C TYR A 199 7.19 13.62 16.23
N SER A 200 6.64 12.56 15.64
CA SER A 200 5.72 11.64 16.34
C SER A 200 6.40 10.90 17.51
N LEU A 201 7.72 10.75 17.44
CA LEU A 201 8.55 10.15 18.47
C LEU A 201 9.06 11.18 19.51
N GLY A 202 8.64 12.45 19.44
CA GLY A 202 9.01 13.47 20.43
C GLY A 202 10.33 14.19 20.14
N TYR A 203 10.83 14.13 18.91
CA TYR A 203 12.02 14.87 18.49
C TYR A 203 11.68 16.19 17.79
N SER A 204 12.61 17.15 17.85
CA SER A 204 12.64 18.35 17.00
C SER A 204 13.91 18.40 16.16
N LEU A 205 13.91 19.24 15.13
CA LEU A 205 15.01 19.40 14.18
C LEU A 205 15.66 20.78 14.41
N SER A 206 17.00 20.85 14.46
CA SER A 206 17.78 22.03 14.87
C SER A 206 17.80 23.19 13.86
N GLY A 207 17.14 23.04 12.71
CA GLY A 207 17.02 24.07 11.70
C GLY A 207 16.48 23.57 10.37
N THR A 208 16.57 24.41 9.33
CA THR A 208 16.05 24.12 7.98
C THR A 208 17.15 24.24 6.93
N ASN A 209 17.22 23.27 6.01
CA ASN A 209 18.02 23.29 4.79
C ASN A 209 17.10 23.25 3.57
N VAL A 210 16.68 24.44 3.09
CA VAL A 210 15.68 24.54 2.02
C VAL A 210 16.24 23.98 0.71
N LEU A 211 15.59 22.95 0.17
CA LEU A 211 15.91 22.42 -1.15
C LEU A 211 15.50 23.41 -2.25
N GLN A 212 16.47 23.80 -3.07
CA GLN A 212 16.23 24.65 -4.23
C GLN A 212 15.62 23.84 -5.37
N GLY A 213 14.57 24.37 -5.99
CA GLY A 213 14.01 23.81 -7.22
C GLY A 213 15.08 23.72 -8.30
N SER A 214 15.34 22.52 -8.81
CA SER A 214 16.29 22.29 -9.90
C SER A 214 16.09 20.90 -10.50
N HIS A 215 16.68 20.68 -11.68
CA HIS A 215 16.72 19.36 -12.31
C HIS A 215 17.70 18.39 -11.63
N GLU A 216 18.62 18.89 -10.81
CA GLU A 216 19.63 18.08 -10.14
C GLU A 216 18.98 17.18 -9.08
N ARG A 217 19.15 15.86 -9.21
CA ARG A 217 18.57 14.89 -8.27
C ARG A 217 19.32 14.82 -6.94
N GLN A 218 20.63 15.02 -6.98
CA GLN A 218 21.53 14.74 -5.86
C GLN A 218 21.11 15.40 -4.54
N PRO A 219 20.76 16.70 -4.48
CA PRO A 219 20.33 17.33 -3.21
C PRO A 219 19.06 16.71 -2.61
N TYR A 220 18.15 16.23 -3.47
CA TYR A 220 16.92 15.58 -3.03
C TYR A 220 17.18 14.16 -2.55
N ILE A 221 18.06 13.41 -3.23
CA ILE A 221 18.48 12.07 -2.81
C ILE A 221 19.18 12.14 -1.45
N GLU A 222 20.10 13.09 -1.27
CA GLU A 222 20.77 13.33 0.01
C GLU A 222 19.77 13.63 1.13
N ALA A 223 18.76 14.47 0.88
CA ALA A 223 17.71 14.74 1.85
C ALA A 223 16.87 13.50 2.21
N VAL A 224 16.55 12.65 1.23
CA VAL A 224 15.85 11.38 1.48
C VAL A 224 16.71 10.47 2.35
N LEU A 225 17.98 10.27 1.97
CA LEU A 225 18.89 9.36 2.67
C LEU A 225 19.20 9.83 4.09
N ASP A 226 19.54 11.11 4.26
CA ASP A 226 19.88 11.71 5.55
C ASP A 226 18.73 11.54 6.56
N THR A 227 17.51 11.92 6.16
CA THR A 227 16.34 11.76 7.04
C THR A 227 15.93 10.30 7.24
N SER A 228 16.08 9.44 6.23
CA SER A 228 15.75 8.01 6.34
C SER A 228 16.71 7.28 7.28
N GLN A 229 18.02 7.56 7.16
CA GLN A 229 19.06 7.01 8.04
C GLN A 229 18.84 7.48 9.48
N LYS A 230 18.44 8.74 9.70
CA LYS A 230 18.12 9.22 11.05
C LYS A 230 16.95 8.43 11.66
N VAL A 231 15.86 8.22 10.92
CA VAL A 231 14.74 7.39 11.40
C VAL A 231 15.23 5.99 11.78
N LEU A 232 15.96 5.30 10.89
CA LEU A 232 16.48 3.96 11.16
C LEU A 232 17.43 3.91 12.37
N SER A 233 18.29 4.92 12.54
CA SER A 233 19.23 4.97 13.68
C SER A 233 18.53 5.02 15.04
N LEU A 234 17.28 5.52 15.07
CA LEU A 234 16.49 5.66 16.29
C LEU A 234 15.50 4.51 16.49
N THR A 235 15.10 3.81 15.42
CA THR A 235 14.06 2.77 15.49
C THR A 235 14.61 1.35 15.39
N ASN A 236 15.76 1.13 14.74
CA ASN A 236 16.27 -0.21 14.43
C ASN A 236 16.52 -1.08 15.67
N GLU A 237 17.00 -0.52 16.78
CA GLU A 237 17.28 -1.30 18.00
C GLU A 237 16.02 -1.86 18.68
N TYR A 238 14.85 -1.32 18.36
CA TYR A 238 13.56 -1.73 18.91
C TYR A 238 12.74 -2.59 17.95
N LYS A 239 13.25 -2.84 16.75
CA LYS A 239 12.57 -3.65 15.73
C LYS A 239 12.42 -5.09 16.20
N THR A 240 11.23 -5.65 16.01
CA THR A 240 10.94 -7.08 16.23
C THR A 240 10.66 -7.77 14.90
N THR A 241 10.55 -9.09 14.89
CA THR A 241 10.26 -9.87 13.67
C THR A 241 8.84 -9.66 13.13
N SER A 242 7.97 -8.96 13.85
CA SER A 242 6.55 -8.74 13.53
C SER A 242 6.25 -7.37 12.93
N LEU A 243 7.25 -6.70 12.32
CA LEU A 243 7.03 -5.39 11.70
C LEU A 243 6.12 -5.48 10.50
N LYS A 244 5.27 -4.44 10.35
CA LYS A 244 4.43 -4.28 9.18
C LYS A 244 5.23 -3.92 7.93
N SER A 245 6.36 -3.24 8.03
CA SER A 245 7.26 -2.96 6.90
C SER A 245 8.62 -2.53 7.44
N ASP A 246 9.67 -2.54 6.61
CA ASP A 246 10.96 -1.92 6.95
C ASP A 246 11.09 -0.52 6.37
N ILE A 247 10.52 -0.31 5.18
CA ILE A 247 10.53 0.97 4.45
C ILE A 247 9.24 1.14 3.64
N VAL A 248 8.89 2.40 3.35
CA VAL A 248 7.86 2.76 2.36
C VAL A 248 8.55 3.32 1.12
N LEU A 249 8.38 2.67 -0.03
CA LEU A 249 8.82 3.24 -1.32
C LEU A 249 7.67 4.01 -1.94
N TYR A 250 7.90 5.29 -2.23
CA TYR A 250 6.83 6.19 -2.66
C TYR A 250 7.18 6.91 -3.96
N CYS A 251 6.30 6.77 -4.96
CA CYS A 251 6.36 7.53 -6.20
C CYS A 251 4.98 8.12 -6.48
N PRO A 252 4.75 9.43 -6.24
CA PRO A 252 3.47 10.07 -6.54
C PRO A 252 3.17 9.95 -8.03
N SER A 253 1.95 9.54 -8.36
CA SER A 253 1.50 9.44 -9.74
C SER A 253 0.29 10.33 -10.01
N ILE A 254 0.00 10.51 -11.30
CA ILE A 254 -1.23 11.08 -11.80
C ILE A 254 -2.01 9.97 -12.53
N PHE A 255 -3.26 10.19 -12.91
CA PHE A 255 -4.01 9.23 -13.70
C PHE A 255 -3.26 8.88 -15.00
N SER A 256 -3.21 7.60 -15.34
CA SER A 256 -2.39 7.08 -16.44
C SER A 256 -2.62 7.80 -17.77
N HIS A 257 -3.87 8.11 -18.11
CA HIS A 257 -4.22 8.85 -19.33
C HIS A 257 -3.67 10.28 -19.37
N GLN A 258 -3.49 10.93 -18.21
CA GLN A 258 -2.97 12.29 -18.12
C GLN A 258 -1.47 12.39 -18.44
N TYR A 259 -0.73 11.27 -18.48
CA TYR A 259 0.67 11.27 -18.95
C TYR A 259 0.80 11.41 -20.47
N ASN A 260 -0.30 11.29 -21.23
CA ASN A 260 -0.30 11.60 -22.65
C ASN A 260 -0.41 13.12 -22.88
N PHE A 261 0.72 13.81 -22.76
CA PHE A 261 0.81 15.27 -22.97
C PHE A 261 0.45 15.77 -24.38
N LYS A 262 0.03 14.90 -25.30
CA LYS A 262 -0.44 15.25 -26.65
C LYS A 262 -1.96 15.12 -26.81
N ASP A 263 -2.66 14.69 -25.75
CA ASP A 263 -4.11 14.49 -25.79
C ASP A 263 -4.91 15.80 -25.93
N GLN A 264 -6.25 15.67 -26.00
CA GLN A 264 -7.14 16.81 -26.14
C GLN A 264 -7.14 17.72 -24.91
N PHE A 265 -7.03 17.16 -23.70
CA PHE A 265 -7.02 17.90 -22.44
C PHE A 265 -5.84 18.88 -22.38
N TRP A 266 -4.62 18.39 -22.61
CA TRP A 266 -3.41 19.21 -22.61
C TRP A 266 -3.38 20.21 -23.77
N ASN A 267 -3.89 19.83 -24.94
CA ASN A 267 -3.99 20.74 -26.08
C ASN A 267 -4.94 21.90 -25.81
N LYS A 268 -6.04 21.68 -25.07
CA LYS A 268 -6.94 22.75 -24.65
C LYS A 268 -6.23 23.71 -23.70
N ILE A 269 -5.57 23.20 -22.66
CA ILE A 269 -4.81 24.03 -21.71
C ILE A 269 -3.72 24.85 -22.41
N ARG A 270 -2.97 24.25 -23.36
CA ARG A 270 -1.95 24.98 -24.12
C ARG A 270 -2.50 26.13 -24.96
N ARG A 271 -3.73 26.01 -25.48
CA ARG A 271 -4.38 27.10 -26.23
C ARG A 271 -4.69 28.29 -25.31
N ASP A 272 -5.09 28.03 -24.07
CA ASP A 272 -5.37 29.06 -23.07
C ASP A 272 -4.08 29.71 -22.55
N LEU A 273 -3.00 28.93 -22.42
CA LEU A 273 -1.66 29.44 -22.09
C LEU A 273 -1.02 30.06 -23.34
N LYS A 274 -1.23 31.36 -23.57
CA LYS A 274 -0.72 32.06 -24.77
C LYS A 274 0.81 32.14 -24.83
N ASN A 275 1.48 32.13 -23.69
CA ASN A 275 2.93 32.32 -23.57
C ASN A 275 3.70 30.99 -23.53
N LYS A 276 4.86 30.94 -24.21
CA LYS A 276 5.73 29.75 -24.28
C LYS A 276 6.26 29.33 -22.90
N LYS A 277 6.76 30.26 -22.10
CA LYS A 277 7.32 30.01 -20.76
C LYS A 277 6.26 29.43 -19.82
N SER A 278 5.02 29.92 -19.85
CA SER A 278 3.92 29.33 -19.06
C SER A 278 3.60 27.89 -19.48
N ARG A 279 3.69 27.56 -20.78
CA ARG A 279 3.47 26.18 -21.27
C ARG A 279 4.60 25.24 -20.83
N GLU A 280 5.85 25.68 -20.97
CA GLU A 280 7.03 24.93 -20.53
C GLU A 280 7.02 24.75 -19.01
N PHE A 281 6.69 25.81 -18.25
CA PHE A 281 6.58 25.75 -16.81
C PHE A 281 5.58 24.67 -16.37
N LEU A 282 4.38 24.70 -16.95
CA LEU A 282 3.34 23.73 -16.64
C LEU A 282 3.75 22.29 -17.03
N ILE A 283 4.14 22.08 -18.27
CA ILE A 283 4.35 20.71 -18.77
C ILE A 283 5.66 20.14 -18.23
N ASP A 284 6.77 20.84 -18.42
CA ASP A 284 8.10 20.30 -18.11
C ASP A 284 8.46 20.47 -16.63
N GLY A 285 7.95 21.52 -15.99
CA GLY A 285 8.23 21.79 -14.59
C GLY A 285 7.35 21.11 -13.55
N VAL A 286 6.05 20.97 -13.87
CA VAL A 286 5.06 20.48 -12.90
C VAL A 286 4.72 19.02 -13.14
N PHE A 287 4.40 18.65 -14.39
CA PHE A 287 3.86 17.32 -14.68
C PHE A 287 4.88 16.32 -15.23
N ARG A 288 5.70 16.72 -16.21
CA ARG A 288 6.73 15.86 -16.81
C ARG A 288 7.99 15.80 -15.97
N ASN A 289 8.30 16.82 -15.15
CA ASN A 289 9.42 16.85 -14.20
C ASN A 289 10.10 15.48 -13.98
N ASN A 290 11.23 15.20 -14.63
CA ASN A 290 11.89 13.88 -14.59
C ASN A 290 12.62 13.61 -13.25
N SER A 291 12.56 14.55 -12.31
CA SER A 291 13.29 14.52 -11.04
C SER A 291 12.27 14.72 -9.89
N TYR A 292 12.74 15.31 -8.80
CA TYR A 292 11.93 15.73 -7.65
C TYR A 292 11.39 17.14 -7.80
N SER A 293 12.11 17.98 -8.55
CA SER A 293 11.70 19.30 -9.01
C SER A 293 12.11 19.50 -10.47
N GLY A 294 11.30 20.23 -11.22
CA GLY A 294 11.47 20.36 -12.67
C GLY A 294 11.92 21.74 -13.11
N ILE A 295 12.10 22.70 -12.19
CA ILE A 295 12.38 24.10 -12.53
C ILE A 295 13.28 24.75 -11.51
N ASP A 296 14.28 25.46 -12.03
CA ASP A 296 15.02 26.47 -11.30
C ASP A 296 14.36 27.85 -11.46
N MET A 297 13.81 28.38 -10.36
CA MET A 297 13.17 29.69 -10.36
C MET A 297 14.18 30.84 -10.52
N ARG A 298 15.48 30.59 -10.34
CA ARG A 298 16.53 31.59 -10.54
C ARG A 298 16.71 31.94 -12.02
N ASP A 299 16.27 31.06 -12.91
CA ASP A 299 16.30 31.28 -14.36
C ASP A 299 15.17 32.20 -14.85
N PHE A 300 14.27 32.64 -13.95
CA PHE A 300 13.12 33.46 -14.30
C PHE A 300 13.49 34.94 -14.20
N ASN A 301 13.29 35.69 -15.28
CA ASN A 301 13.31 37.15 -15.23
C ASN A 301 11.96 37.69 -14.72
N LYS A 302 11.89 39.00 -14.45
CA LYS A 302 10.65 39.65 -13.95
C LYS A 302 9.42 39.41 -14.85
N GLU A 303 9.61 39.36 -16.17
CA GLU A 303 8.54 39.13 -17.13
C GLU A 303 8.10 37.66 -17.12
N ASP A 304 9.02 36.70 -16.97
CA ASP A 304 8.69 35.28 -16.81
C ASP A 304 7.87 35.04 -15.55
N PHE A 305 8.27 35.64 -14.42
CA PHE A 305 7.50 35.59 -13.17
C PHE A 305 6.08 36.12 -13.38
N LYS A 306 5.96 37.27 -14.05
CA LYS A 306 4.66 37.86 -14.37
C LYS A 306 3.80 36.91 -15.21
N GLN A 307 4.35 36.38 -16.30
CA GLN A 307 3.65 35.53 -17.25
C GLN A 307 3.21 34.18 -16.65
N VAL A 308 4.01 33.63 -15.74
CA VAL A 308 3.70 32.35 -15.06
C VAL A 308 2.74 32.57 -13.90
N PHE A 309 3.03 33.50 -13.00
CA PHE A 309 2.29 33.61 -11.74
C PHE A 309 1.09 34.55 -11.79
N GLU A 310 0.87 35.35 -12.84
CA GLU A 310 -0.38 36.12 -13.00
C GLU A 310 -1.44 35.40 -13.87
N ASN A 311 -1.09 34.28 -14.51
CA ASN A 311 -2.02 33.54 -15.36
C ASN A 311 -3.02 32.74 -14.51
N LYS A 312 -4.30 33.13 -14.53
CA LYS A 312 -5.37 32.50 -13.74
C LYS A 312 -5.54 31.01 -13.98
N THR A 313 -5.48 30.56 -15.24
CA THR A 313 -5.60 29.13 -15.58
C THR A 313 -4.44 28.34 -14.97
N LEU A 314 -3.22 28.87 -15.07
CA LEU A 314 -2.04 28.24 -14.49
C LEU A 314 -2.11 28.23 -12.96
N GLN A 315 -2.45 29.35 -12.31
CA GLN A 315 -2.66 29.42 -10.86
C GLN A 315 -3.64 28.36 -10.36
N MET A 316 -4.77 28.17 -11.06
CA MET A 316 -5.77 27.18 -10.69
C MET A 316 -5.22 25.75 -10.80
N ILE A 317 -4.53 25.42 -11.90
CA ILE A 317 -3.92 24.09 -12.06
C ILE A 317 -2.83 23.85 -11.00
N LEU A 318 -2.01 24.85 -10.70
CA LEU A 318 -0.97 24.76 -9.68
C LEU A 318 -1.55 24.56 -8.28
N SER A 319 -2.60 25.31 -7.93
CA SER A 319 -3.30 25.17 -6.66
C SER A 319 -3.82 23.74 -6.48
N ILE A 320 -4.50 23.20 -7.50
CA ILE A 320 -4.98 21.80 -7.49
C ILE A 320 -3.80 20.84 -7.32
N ARG A 321 -2.74 20.98 -8.13
CA ARG A 321 -1.60 20.06 -8.07
C ARG A 321 -0.86 20.10 -6.74
N GLN A 322 -0.68 21.27 -6.16
CA GLN A 322 -0.07 21.44 -4.85
C GLN A 322 -0.91 20.76 -3.76
N SER A 323 -2.23 20.95 -3.77
CA SER A 323 -3.14 20.28 -2.83
C SER A 323 -3.13 18.76 -2.99
N GLU A 324 -3.19 18.22 -4.20
CA GLU A 324 -3.13 16.77 -4.43
C GLU A 324 -1.80 16.15 -3.93
N LEU A 325 -0.67 16.82 -4.21
CA LEU A 325 0.64 16.37 -3.73
C LEU A 325 0.75 16.47 -2.21
N ARG A 326 0.14 17.50 -1.60
CA ARG A 326 0.10 17.67 -0.14
C ARG A 326 -0.73 16.57 0.52
N LEU A 327 -1.91 16.27 0.00
CA LEU A 327 -2.74 15.15 0.46
C LEU A 327 -2.01 13.81 0.30
N SER A 328 -1.27 13.64 -0.79
CA SER A 328 -0.46 12.44 -1.00
C SER A 328 0.69 12.35 0.02
N SER A 329 1.34 13.47 0.34
CA SER A 329 2.35 13.53 1.40
C SER A 329 1.74 13.22 2.76
N ALA A 330 0.57 13.76 3.09
CA ALA A 330 -0.13 13.48 4.34
C ALA A 330 -0.48 11.99 4.50
N ALA A 331 -0.90 11.34 3.41
CA ALA A 331 -1.13 9.90 3.40
C ALA A 331 0.16 9.12 3.75
N ILE A 332 1.30 9.47 3.12
CA ILE A 332 2.59 8.83 3.42
C ILE A 332 3.06 9.14 4.84
N ASN A 333 2.86 10.36 5.34
CA ASN A 333 3.16 10.70 6.74
C ASN A 333 2.42 9.74 7.68
N MET A 334 1.10 9.60 7.52
CA MET A 334 0.29 8.69 8.35
C MET A 334 0.77 7.24 8.28
N LEU A 335 1.12 6.76 7.07
CA LEU A 335 1.62 5.40 6.90
C LEU A 335 2.97 5.20 7.60
N CYS A 336 3.91 6.11 7.42
CA CYS A 336 5.25 6.02 7.97
C CYS A 336 5.26 6.20 9.48
N THR A 337 4.47 7.13 10.04
CA THR A 337 4.36 7.30 11.50
C THR A 337 3.68 6.10 12.15
N SER A 338 2.66 5.51 11.51
CA SER A 338 2.04 4.28 12.03
C SER A 338 2.97 3.08 12.02
N TYR A 339 3.92 2.99 11.08
CA TYR A 339 4.86 1.88 10.97
C TYR A 339 6.19 2.19 11.68
N CYS A 340 6.46 3.46 12.02
CA CYS A 340 7.74 3.96 12.51
C CYS A 340 8.92 3.61 11.59
N VAL A 341 8.71 3.78 10.28
CA VAL A 341 9.68 3.45 9.22
C VAL A 341 9.96 4.65 8.32
N PRO A 342 11.12 4.70 7.65
CA PRO A 342 11.38 5.75 6.68
C PRO A 342 10.58 5.56 5.39
N ALA A 343 10.23 6.69 4.77
CA ALA A 343 9.84 6.80 3.38
C ALA A 343 11.06 7.09 2.50
N VAL A 344 11.18 6.33 1.41
CA VAL A 344 12.13 6.60 0.33
C VAL A 344 11.31 7.09 -0.87
N ARG A 345 11.36 8.40 -1.12
CA ARG A 345 10.67 9.01 -2.26
C ARG A 345 11.51 8.84 -3.53
N LEU A 346 10.88 8.34 -4.59
CA LEU A 346 11.50 8.13 -5.89
C LEU A 346 11.17 9.27 -6.88
N ALA A 347 11.98 9.39 -7.92
CA ALA A 347 11.81 10.41 -8.96
C ALA A 347 10.55 10.18 -9.81
N ASN A 348 9.94 11.26 -10.30
CA ASN A 348 8.71 11.19 -11.09
C ASN A 348 8.92 10.58 -12.49
N SER A 349 10.16 10.45 -12.97
CA SER A 349 10.48 9.77 -14.23
C SER A 349 9.99 8.33 -14.32
N LEU A 350 9.89 7.63 -13.18
CA LEU A 350 9.33 6.29 -13.09
C LEU A 350 7.88 6.21 -13.57
N ASN A 351 7.14 7.32 -13.58
CA ASN A 351 5.77 7.32 -14.06
C ASN A 351 5.63 7.32 -15.60
N PHE A 352 6.72 7.43 -16.37
CA PHE A 352 6.63 7.59 -17.83
C PHE A 352 6.70 6.29 -18.64
N PHE A 353 6.64 5.13 -17.97
CA PHE A 353 6.72 3.81 -18.62
C PHE A 353 5.37 3.24 -19.10
N HIS A 354 4.26 4.00 -19.03
CA HIS A 354 2.95 3.54 -19.48
C HIS A 354 2.91 3.04 -20.94
N GLY A 355 3.67 3.68 -21.84
CA GLY A 355 3.78 3.23 -23.23
C GLY A 355 4.43 1.85 -23.34
N ASN A 356 5.48 1.58 -22.55
CA ASN A 356 6.15 0.29 -22.50
C ASN A 356 5.24 -0.79 -21.91
N PHE A 357 4.50 -0.48 -20.84
CA PHE A 357 3.52 -1.40 -20.26
C PHE A 357 2.46 -1.84 -21.28
N LYS A 358 1.95 -0.90 -22.08
CA LYS A 358 1.01 -1.19 -23.18
C LYS A 358 1.63 -2.07 -24.27
N ASP A 359 2.91 -1.84 -24.62
CA ASP A 359 3.64 -2.69 -25.57
C ASP A 359 3.73 -4.15 -25.04
N ILE A 360 4.08 -4.33 -23.76
CA ILE A 360 4.20 -5.65 -23.12
C ILE A 360 2.85 -6.37 -23.12
N GLU A 361 1.79 -5.73 -22.64
CA GLU A 361 0.45 -6.31 -22.58
C GLU A 361 -0.08 -6.74 -23.96
N SER A 362 0.15 -5.90 -24.99
CA SER A 362 -0.20 -6.20 -26.38
C SER A 362 0.56 -7.41 -26.93
N LEU A 363 1.86 -7.52 -26.63
CA LEU A 363 2.69 -8.65 -27.07
C LEU A 363 2.25 -9.96 -26.45
N VAL A 364 1.93 -9.97 -25.15
CA VAL A 364 1.40 -11.15 -24.45
C VAL A 364 0.06 -11.55 -25.05
N SER A 365 -0.84 -10.58 -25.24
CA SER A 365 -2.18 -10.81 -25.80
C SER A 365 -2.16 -11.37 -27.23
N SER A 366 -1.13 -11.04 -28.02
CA SER A 366 -1.02 -11.51 -29.41
C SER A 366 -0.69 -13.00 -29.55
N GLY A 367 -0.02 -13.61 -28.55
CA GLY A 367 0.22 -15.06 -28.48
C GLY A 367 1.05 -15.71 -29.60
N THR A 368 1.73 -14.95 -30.46
CA THR A 368 2.50 -15.50 -31.59
C THR A 368 3.94 -15.91 -31.22
N ASP A 369 4.55 -16.89 -31.90
CA ASP A 369 5.96 -17.23 -31.61
C ASP A 369 6.94 -16.09 -31.93
N LYS A 370 6.62 -15.26 -32.94
CA LYS A 370 7.38 -14.02 -33.22
C LYS A 370 7.27 -12.98 -32.10
N SER A 371 6.20 -13.01 -31.29
CA SER A 371 6.02 -12.06 -30.20
C SER A 371 6.77 -12.47 -28.93
N LYS A 372 7.13 -13.76 -28.72
CA LYS A 372 7.87 -14.22 -27.52
C LYS A 372 9.27 -13.60 -27.39
N GLY A 373 10.18 -13.82 -28.35
CA GLY A 373 11.52 -13.22 -28.28
C GLY A 373 11.51 -11.69 -28.33
N LYS A 374 10.46 -11.08 -28.91
CA LYS A 374 10.25 -9.63 -28.85
C LYS A 374 9.78 -9.17 -27.47
N LEU A 375 8.91 -9.93 -26.81
CA LEU A 375 8.41 -9.70 -25.46
C LEU A 375 9.57 -9.71 -24.47
N ASP A 376 10.40 -10.77 -24.48
CA ASP A 376 11.52 -10.90 -23.54
C ASP A 376 12.48 -9.70 -23.65
N ARG A 377 12.87 -9.34 -24.88
CA ARG A 377 13.72 -8.17 -25.12
C ARG A 377 13.07 -6.87 -24.65
N LYS A 378 11.77 -6.68 -24.91
CA LYS A 378 11.04 -5.46 -24.51
C LYS A 378 10.86 -5.38 -22.99
N PHE A 379 10.69 -6.53 -22.34
CA PHE A 379 10.57 -6.62 -20.90
C PHE A 379 11.90 -6.31 -20.22
N LYS A 380 13.01 -6.92 -20.69
CA LYS A 380 14.37 -6.60 -20.21
C LYS A 380 14.68 -5.11 -20.34
N ASP A 381 14.45 -4.54 -21.53
CA ASP A 381 14.62 -3.10 -21.78
C ASP A 381 13.78 -2.23 -20.84
N LEU A 382 12.55 -2.65 -20.51
CA LEU A 382 11.69 -1.94 -19.57
C LEU A 382 12.26 -1.96 -18.14
N VAL A 383 12.59 -3.14 -17.60
CA VAL A 383 13.07 -3.25 -16.21
C VAL A 383 14.45 -2.62 -16.03
N GLU A 384 15.33 -2.70 -17.03
CA GLU A 384 16.64 -2.02 -17.03
C GLU A 384 16.47 -0.50 -17.00
N LYS A 385 15.57 0.04 -17.84
CA LYS A 385 15.27 1.48 -17.82
C LYS A 385 14.65 1.93 -16.52
N MET A 386 13.72 1.14 -15.96
CA MET A 386 13.12 1.45 -14.66
C MET A 386 14.17 1.44 -13.55
N ARG A 387 15.08 0.45 -13.52
CA ARG A 387 16.21 0.43 -12.59
C ARG A 387 17.08 1.68 -12.76
N GLY A 388 17.40 2.04 -14.00
CA GLY A 388 18.23 3.21 -14.32
C GLY A 388 17.63 4.55 -13.91
N GLU A 389 16.32 4.62 -13.62
CA GLU A 389 15.68 5.81 -13.07
C GLU A 389 15.80 5.92 -11.54
N ILE A 390 16.28 4.88 -10.86
CA ILE A 390 16.53 4.85 -9.42
C ILE A 390 18.04 5.01 -9.20
N ASP A 391 18.43 6.10 -8.56
CA ASP A 391 19.84 6.41 -8.32
C ASP A 391 20.51 5.41 -7.35
N GLU A 392 21.76 5.04 -7.63
CA GLU A 392 22.47 3.94 -6.93
C GLU A 392 22.53 4.09 -5.40
N PRO A 393 22.74 5.29 -4.81
CA PRO A 393 22.69 5.46 -3.36
C PRO A 393 21.34 5.07 -2.73
N LEU A 394 20.23 5.24 -3.46
CA LEU A 394 18.91 4.78 -3.01
C LEU A 394 18.79 3.26 -3.12
N ILE A 395 19.32 2.66 -4.20
CA ILE A 395 19.35 1.20 -4.38
C ILE A 395 20.11 0.55 -3.23
N GLU A 396 21.33 1.01 -2.94
CA GLU A 396 22.16 0.52 -1.84
C GLU A 396 21.42 0.62 -0.50
N PHE A 397 20.80 1.78 -0.22
CA PHE A 397 20.02 1.98 1.00
C PHE A 397 18.86 0.99 1.12
N ILE A 398 18.08 0.78 0.05
CA ILE A 398 16.93 -0.13 0.05
C ILE A 398 17.38 -1.56 0.31
N VAL A 399 18.37 -2.04 -0.44
CA VAL A 399 18.86 -3.43 -0.35
C VAL A 399 19.48 -3.73 1.02
N GLN A 400 20.19 -2.77 1.62
CA GLN A 400 20.84 -2.98 2.91
C GLN A 400 19.90 -2.90 4.12
N ASN A 401 18.79 -2.16 4.01
CA ASN A 401 17.98 -1.77 5.17
C ASN A 401 16.55 -2.33 5.15
N SER A 402 16.19 -3.19 4.18
CA SER A 402 14.84 -3.74 4.09
C SER A 402 14.79 -5.22 3.72
N ASN A 403 13.89 -5.95 4.36
CA ASN A 403 13.42 -7.27 3.92
C ASN A 403 11.94 -7.22 3.55
N SER A 404 11.24 -6.16 3.97
CA SER A 404 9.84 -5.91 3.67
C SER A 404 9.63 -4.47 3.19
N ILE A 405 8.81 -4.31 2.15
CA ILE A 405 8.60 -3.03 1.48
C ILE A 405 7.11 -2.81 1.23
N THR A 406 6.62 -1.63 1.60
CA THR A 406 5.31 -1.14 1.14
C THR A 406 5.51 -0.21 -0.05
N LEU A 407 5.03 -0.64 -1.21
CA LEU A 407 5.12 0.09 -2.49
C LEU A 407 3.90 1.00 -2.64
N CYS A 408 4.09 2.30 -2.46
CA CYS A 408 3.10 3.33 -2.74
C CYS A 408 3.34 3.92 -4.13
N SER A 409 2.88 3.22 -5.17
CA SER A 409 3.04 3.63 -6.57
C SER A 409 2.02 2.96 -7.49
N ASN A 410 1.71 3.60 -8.62
CA ASN A 410 0.98 2.96 -9.73
C ASN A 410 1.89 2.11 -10.62
N ILE A 411 3.21 2.26 -10.52
CA ILE A 411 4.20 1.59 -11.37
C ILE A 411 4.56 0.22 -10.78
N HIS A 412 4.94 -0.73 -11.63
CA HIS A 412 5.33 -2.09 -11.23
C HIS A 412 6.78 -2.16 -10.77
N LEU A 413 7.07 -1.47 -9.65
CA LEU A 413 8.39 -1.52 -9.01
C LEU A 413 8.73 -2.93 -8.50
N ASP A 414 7.72 -3.75 -8.21
CA ASP A 414 7.81 -5.15 -7.84
C ASP A 414 8.55 -6.02 -8.89
N TRP A 415 8.58 -5.60 -10.15
CA TRP A 415 9.33 -6.26 -11.23
C TRP A 415 10.80 -5.83 -11.35
N VAL A 416 11.21 -4.73 -10.71
CA VAL A 416 12.56 -4.20 -10.84
C VAL A 416 13.52 -5.03 -9.99
N SER A 417 14.64 -5.44 -10.56
CA SER A 417 15.76 -6.03 -9.81
C SER A 417 16.66 -4.91 -9.28
N LEU A 418 16.54 -4.62 -7.98
CA LEU A 418 17.47 -3.71 -7.27
C LEU A 418 18.77 -4.42 -6.88
N ASP A 419 18.69 -5.74 -6.64
CA ASP A 419 19.83 -6.65 -6.53
C ASP A 419 19.79 -7.63 -7.73
N ARG A 420 19.86 -8.94 -7.51
CA ARG A 420 19.94 -9.95 -8.59
C ARG A 420 18.59 -10.30 -9.20
N ILE A 421 17.58 -10.55 -8.37
CA ILE A 421 16.23 -10.96 -8.83
C ILE A 421 15.18 -9.89 -8.47
N PRO A 422 14.01 -9.88 -9.14
CA PRO A 422 12.97 -8.88 -8.92
C PRO A 422 12.57 -8.68 -7.45
N LEU A 423 12.18 -7.44 -7.10
CA LEU A 423 11.80 -7.04 -5.75
C LEU A 423 10.72 -7.94 -5.12
N MET A 424 9.74 -8.41 -5.89
CA MET A 424 8.70 -9.32 -5.41
C MET A 424 9.20 -10.69 -4.91
N PHE A 425 10.44 -11.05 -5.24
CA PHE A 425 11.06 -12.31 -4.80
C PHE A 425 12.14 -12.09 -3.74
N THR A 426 12.84 -10.95 -3.77
CA THR A 426 13.82 -10.61 -2.73
C THR A 426 13.13 -10.16 -1.44
N HIS A 427 12.06 -9.37 -1.51
CA HIS A 427 11.41 -8.74 -0.36
C HIS A 427 9.97 -9.24 -0.15
N GLU A 428 9.47 -9.08 1.07
CA GLU A 428 8.03 -9.09 1.31
C GLU A 428 7.40 -7.79 0.82
N THR A 429 6.66 -7.82 -0.29
CA THR A 429 6.09 -6.61 -0.89
C THR A 429 4.58 -6.51 -0.65
N SER A 430 4.10 -5.32 -0.28
CA SER A 430 2.70 -4.93 -0.46
C SER A 430 2.60 -3.73 -1.40
N LYS A 431 1.48 -3.59 -2.14
CA LYS A 431 1.30 -2.49 -3.10
C LYS A 431 0.02 -1.71 -2.86
N ILE A 432 0.17 -0.41 -2.67
CA ILE A 432 -0.92 0.56 -2.54
C ILE A 432 -0.85 1.54 -3.73
N PRO A 433 -1.81 1.49 -4.67
CA PRO A 433 -1.87 2.47 -5.76
C PRO A 433 -2.06 3.90 -5.23
N THR A 434 -1.45 4.87 -5.91
CA THR A 434 -1.53 6.30 -5.53
C THR A 434 -2.70 7.03 -6.18
N THR A 435 -3.37 6.39 -7.15
CA THR A 435 -4.61 6.86 -7.75
C THR A 435 -5.67 5.75 -7.74
N PRO A 436 -6.95 6.07 -7.45
CA PRO A 436 -7.46 7.39 -7.13
C PRO A 436 -7.05 7.81 -5.70
N GLY A 437 -6.79 9.10 -5.51
CA GLY A 437 -6.17 9.67 -4.31
C GLY A 437 -6.99 9.42 -3.04
N ASN A 438 -8.31 9.39 -3.14
CA ASN A 438 -9.18 9.03 -2.02
C ASN A 438 -8.92 7.61 -1.50
N LYS A 439 -8.70 6.65 -2.41
CA LYS A 439 -8.40 5.26 -2.04
C LYS A 439 -6.97 5.10 -1.56
N PHE A 440 -6.04 5.84 -2.15
CA PHE A 440 -4.68 5.92 -1.63
C PHE A 440 -4.67 6.40 -0.18
N LEU A 441 -5.37 7.50 0.11
CA LEU A 441 -5.52 8.04 1.45
C LEU A 441 -6.18 7.02 2.39
N GLN A 442 -7.32 6.43 2.01
CA GLN A 442 -8.02 5.42 2.82
C GLN A 442 -7.12 4.24 3.21
N ASN A 443 -6.32 3.71 2.27
CA ASN A 443 -5.38 2.62 2.55
C ASN A 443 -4.26 3.04 3.50
N CYS A 444 -3.78 4.28 3.38
CA CYS A 444 -2.72 4.83 4.23
C CYS A 444 -3.21 5.33 5.60
N THR A 445 -4.50 5.25 5.92
CA THR A 445 -5.02 5.70 7.22
C THR A 445 -5.69 4.61 8.04
N ASN A 446 -6.23 3.55 7.43
CA ASN A 446 -6.88 2.47 8.17
C ASN A 446 -5.87 1.39 8.59
N PHE A 447 -5.32 1.46 9.80
CA PHE A 447 -4.28 0.54 10.28
C PHE A 447 -4.81 -0.65 11.09
N SER A 448 -6.13 -0.85 11.14
CA SER A 448 -6.76 -1.95 11.85
C SER A 448 -6.22 -3.28 11.35
N ASN A 449 -5.71 -4.11 12.26
CA ASN A 449 -5.38 -5.49 11.94
C ASN A 449 -6.66 -6.32 11.93
N VAL A 450 -6.80 -7.21 10.95
CA VAL A 450 -7.80 -8.27 11.00
C VAL A 450 -7.07 -9.54 11.38
N THR A 451 -7.46 -10.10 12.53
CA THR A 451 -6.98 -11.42 12.94
C THR A 451 -7.92 -12.46 12.36
N VAL A 452 -7.36 -13.44 11.66
CA VAL A 452 -8.08 -14.56 11.08
C VAL A 452 -7.47 -15.84 11.66
N LYS A 453 -8.30 -16.70 12.25
CA LYS A 453 -7.79 -17.99 12.75
C LYS A 453 -7.47 -18.91 11.59
N GLN A 454 -6.49 -19.79 11.78
CA GLN A 454 -6.10 -20.78 10.77
C GLN A 454 -7.30 -21.56 10.22
N ASN A 455 -8.23 -21.98 11.07
CA ASN A 455 -9.41 -22.74 10.66
C ASN A 455 -10.42 -21.92 9.82
N GLU A 456 -10.45 -20.60 9.95
CA GLU A 456 -11.29 -19.72 9.13
C GLU A 456 -10.78 -19.66 7.68
N LEU A 457 -9.47 -19.83 7.47
CA LEU A 457 -8.85 -19.87 6.13
C LEU A 457 -9.08 -21.20 5.39
N LEU A 458 -9.50 -22.25 6.09
CA LEU A 458 -9.78 -23.57 5.50
C LEU A 458 -11.12 -23.63 4.77
N ASN A 459 -11.99 -22.64 4.97
CA ASN A 459 -13.29 -22.52 4.30
C ASN A 459 -13.18 -21.50 3.17
N ILE A 460 -13.12 -22.00 1.93
CA ILE A 460 -12.86 -21.18 0.74
C ILE A 460 -14.10 -21.16 -0.15
N THR A 461 -14.58 -19.96 -0.49
CA THR A 461 -15.63 -19.80 -1.50
C THR A 461 -15.00 -19.47 -2.85
N VAL A 462 -15.40 -20.22 -3.88
CA VAL A 462 -15.10 -19.94 -5.28
C VAL A 462 -16.39 -19.48 -5.95
N ILE A 463 -16.41 -18.26 -6.48
CA ILE A 463 -17.49 -17.84 -7.37
C ILE A 463 -17.01 -18.03 -8.80
N ARG A 464 -17.74 -18.86 -9.55
CA ARG A 464 -17.45 -19.19 -10.94
C ARG A 464 -18.49 -18.60 -11.88
N SER A 465 -18.00 -17.99 -12.97
CA SER A 465 -18.87 -17.52 -14.05
C SER A 465 -18.23 -17.79 -15.41
N PHE A 466 -18.79 -18.78 -16.09
CA PHE A 466 -18.48 -19.10 -17.48
C PHE A 466 -19.74 -19.57 -18.21
N ARG A 467 -19.74 -19.38 -19.53
CA ARG A 467 -20.76 -20.01 -20.39
C ARG A 467 -20.64 -21.53 -20.29
N GLU A 468 -21.75 -22.23 -20.53
CA GLU A 468 -21.85 -23.70 -20.37
C GLU A 468 -20.77 -24.48 -21.15
N HIS A 469 -20.40 -23.99 -22.33
CA HIS A 469 -19.40 -24.61 -23.21
C HIS A 469 -18.06 -23.87 -23.25
N ASP A 470 -17.78 -23.02 -22.26
CA ASP A 470 -16.47 -22.39 -22.17
C ASP A 470 -15.40 -23.45 -21.83
N PRO A 471 -14.31 -23.57 -22.62
CA PRO A 471 -13.29 -24.59 -22.39
C PRO A 471 -12.51 -24.40 -21.07
N LEU A 472 -12.59 -23.21 -20.46
CA LEU A 472 -11.88 -22.89 -19.22
C LEU A 472 -12.69 -23.22 -17.97
N LYS A 473 -14.02 -23.42 -18.09
CA LYS A 473 -14.97 -23.51 -16.96
C LYS A 473 -14.56 -24.45 -15.83
N TYR A 474 -14.00 -25.61 -16.15
CA TYR A 474 -13.67 -26.62 -15.14
C TYR A 474 -12.18 -26.66 -14.77
N LYS A 475 -11.33 -25.78 -15.33
CA LYS A 475 -9.88 -25.87 -15.13
C LYS A 475 -9.45 -25.56 -13.70
N LEU A 476 -10.02 -24.54 -13.08
CA LEU A 476 -9.74 -24.28 -11.67
C LEU A 476 -10.30 -25.38 -10.78
N GLU A 477 -11.54 -25.83 -11.00
CA GLU A 477 -12.16 -26.93 -10.24
C GLU A 477 -11.32 -28.22 -10.29
N GLU A 478 -10.84 -28.60 -11.48
CA GLU A 478 -9.94 -29.75 -11.68
C GLU A 478 -8.69 -29.63 -10.80
N ALA A 479 -8.04 -28.45 -10.82
CA ALA A 479 -6.83 -28.20 -10.03
C ALA A 479 -7.12 -28.19 -8.52
N LEU A 480 -8.16 -27.47 -8.08
CA LEU A 480 -8.57 -27.42 -6.68
C LEU A 480 -8.89 -28.82 -6.14
N THR A 481 -9.62 -29.63 -6.92
CA THR A 481 -9.94 -31.03 -6.58
C THR A 481 -8.70 -31.91 -6.49
N HIS A 482 -7.71 -31.69 -7.36
CA HIS A 482 -6.45 -32.43 -7.29
C HIS A 482 -5.68 -32.11 -6.01
N TYR A 483 -5.52 -30.83 -5.69
CA TYR A 483 -4.73 -30.40 -4.54
C TYR A 483 -5.45 -30.59 -3.20
N SER A 484 -6.78 -30.47 -3.15
CA SER A 484 -7.55 -30.76 -1.95
C SER A 484 -7.49 -32.24 -1.57
N LYS A 485 -7.37 -33.18 -2.51
CA LYS A 485 -7.14 -34.61 -2.18
C LYS A 485 -5.82 -34.89 -1.47
N LEU A 486 -4.88 -33.94 -1.47
CA LEU A 486 -3.62 -34.06 -0.75
C LEU A 486 -3.73 -33.56 0.71
N VAL A 487 -4.86 -32.96 1.09
CA VAL A 487 -5.11 -32.35 2.41
C VAL A 487 -6.57 -32.53 2.85
N ASP A 488 -6.81 -33.19 4.00
CA ASP A 488 -8.18 -33.63 4.35
C ASP A 488 -9.05 -32.60 5.09
N ASP A 489 -8.63 -31.34 5.20
CA ASP A 489 -9.24 -30.32 6.08
C ASP A 489 -9.71 -29.05 5.38
N ILE A 490 -9.53 -28.93 4.06
CA ILE A 490 -10.01 -27.78 3.31
C ILE A 490 -11.43 -28.05 2.80
N GLU A 491 -12.34 -27.11 3.08
CA GLU A 491 -13.68 -27.07 2.51
C GLU A 491 -13.73 -26.03 1.38
N ILE A 492 -14.06 -26.47 0.17
CA ILE A 492 -14.19 -25.61 -1.01
C ILE A 492 -15.65 -25.60 -1.45
N THR A 493 -16.28 -24.43 -1.41
CA THR A 493 -17.64 -24.22 -1.94
C THR A 493 -17.54 -23.51 -3.28
N ILE A 494 -17.99 -24.15 -4.37
CA ILE A 494 -18.05 -23.54 -5.70
C ILE A 494 -19.50 -23.09 -5.97
N VAL A 495 -19.69 -21.80 -6.23
CA VAL A 495 -20.97 -21.18 -6.58
C VAL A 495 -20.92 -20.70 -8.02
N ASP A 496 -21.74 -21.31 -8.88
CA ASP A 496 -21.93 -20.86 -10.26
C ASP A 496 -22.92 -19.70 -10.32
N VAL A 497 -22.55 -18.60 -10.99
CA VAL A 497 -23.42 -17.44 -11.20
C VAL A 497 -23.50 -17.06 -12.67
N GLY A 498 -24.68 -16.62 -13.11
CA GLY A 498 -24.99 -16.29 -14.52
C GLY A 498 -25.48 -14.87 -14.76
N SER A 499 -25.67 -14.06 -13.71
CA SER A 499 -26.10 -12.65 -13.80
C SER A 499 -25.49 -11.79 -12.70
N GLU A 500 -25.52 -10.46 -12.87
CA GLU A 500 -25.05 -9.51 -11.84
C GLU A 500 -25.80 -9.68 -10.50
N ASP A 501 -27.12 -9.90 -10.53
CA ASP A 501 -27.93 -10.09 -9.32
C ASP A 501 -27.54 -11.35 -8.53
N GLU A 502 -27.34 -12.47 -9.24
CA GLU A 502 -26.84 -13.71 -8.64
C GLU A 502 -25.44 -13.53 -8.07
N PHE A 503 -24.59 -12.76 -8.76
CA PHE A 503 -23.23 -12.46 -8.30
C PHE A 503 -23.22 -11.60 -7.03
N VAL A 504 -24.01 -10.52 -6.99
CA VAL A 504 -24.17 -9.68 -5.78
C VAL A 504 -24.72 -10.51 -4.62
N SER A 505 -25.70 -11.37 -4.88
CA SER A 505 -26.28 -12.26 -3.87
C SER A 505 -25.23 -13.22 -3.31
N ALA A 506 -24.50 -13.92 -4.18
CA ALA A 506 -23.46 -14.85 -3.80
C ALA A 506 -22.35 -14.19 -2.97
N LEU A 507 -21.92 -12.98 -3.35
CA LEU A 507 -20.90 -12.22 -2.61
C LEU A 507 -21.35 -11.85 -1.19
N ASN A 508 -22.59 -11.39 -1.03
CA ASN A 508 -23.12 -10.98 0.28
C ASN A 508 -23.40 -12.18 1.21
N GLU A 509 -23.49 -13.40 0.68
CA GLU A 509 -23.67 -14.63 1.46
C GLU A 509 -22.35 -15.24 1.98
N ILE A 510 -21.20 -14.75 1.51
CA ILE A 510 -19.89 -15.28 1.92
C ILE A 510 -19.64 -14.98 3.40
N LYS A 511 -19.38 -16.04 4.17
CA LYS A 511 -18.99 -15.96 5.58
C LYS A 511 -17.50 -16.23 5.81
N GLY A 512 -16.84 -16.86 4.84
CA GLY A 512 -15.41 -17.19 4.91
C GLY A 512 -14.52 -15.97 4.67
N SER A 513 -13.24 -16.11 5.02
CA SER A 513 -12.26 -15.02 4.87
C SER A 513 -11.68 -14.93 3.45
N ILE A 514 -11.78 -16.01 2.66
CA ILE A 514 -11.18 -16.13 1.32
C ILE A 514 -12.27 -16.28 0.26
N LEU A 515 -12.22 -15.39 -0.74
CA LEU A 515 -12.94 -15.51 -1.99
C LEU A 515 -11.95 -15.76 -3.14
N ILE A 516 -12.26 -16.75 -3.99
CA ILE A 516 -11.62 -16.94 -5.29
C ILE A 516 -12.63 -16.61 -6.39
N MET A 517 -12.26 -15.71 -7.30
CA MET A 517 -13.04 -15.42 -8.51
C MET A 517 -12.50 -16.22 -9.69
N ASP A 518 -13.35 -17.02 -10.32
CA ASP A 518 -13.02 -17.87 -11.47
C ASP A 518 -13.90 -17.51 -12.68
N CYS A 519 -13.41 -16.59 -13.52
CA CYS A 519 -14.13 -16.10 -14.68
C CYS A 519 -13.17 -15.41 -15.66
N HIS A 520 -13.71 -14.90 -16.77
CA HIS A 520 -12.96 -13.98 -17.63
C HIS A 520 -12.91 -12.58 -17.01
N GLY A 521 -11.79 -11.90 -17.21
CA GLY A 521 -11.60 -10.51 -16.81
C GLY A 521 -10.94 -9.70 -17.93
N ASN A 522 -11.19 -8.39 -17.93
CA ASN A 522 -10.54 -7.45 -18.84
C ASN A 522 -10.65 -6.01 -18.31
N HIS A 523 -10.18 -5.05 -19.10
CA HIS A 523 -10.30 -3.62 -18.82
C HIS A 523 -10.67 -2.82 -20.06
N GLY A 524 -11.29 -1.66 -19.86
CA GLY A 524 -11.64 -0.73 -20.95
C GLY A 524 -10.49 0.21 -21.38
N GLY A 525 -9.23 -0.13 -21.07
CA GLY A 525 -8.07 0.75 -21.29
C GLY A 525 -7.83 1.78 -20.17
N ALA A 526 -7.05 2.81 -20.45
CA ALA A 526 -6.61 3.81 -19.46
C ALA A 526 -7.71 4.78 -18.98
N ASP A 527 -8.82 4.86 -19.73
CA ASP A 527 -9.92 5.80 -19.52
C ASP A 527 -11.22 5.12 -19.03
N SER A 528 -11.21 3.81 -18.79
CA SER A 528 -12.42 3.06 -18.42
C SER A 528 -12.10 1.99 -17.38
N HIS A 529 -13.12 1.54 -16.65
CA HIS A 529 -12.97 0.61 -15.54
C HIS A 529 -12.63 -0.81 -16.02
N GLY A 530 -12.04 -1.60 -15.12
CA GLY A 530 -11.91 -3.04 -15.23
C GLY A 530 -13.24 -3.74 -14.97
N TRP A 531 -13.43 -4.91 -15.56
CA TRP A 531 -14.66 -5.69 -15.40
C TRP A 531 -14.41 -7.20 -15.34
N LEU A 532 -15.34 -7.91 -14.73
CA LEU A 532 -15.43 -9.37 -14.77
C LEU A 532 -16.61 -9.80 -15.66
N GLN A 533 -16.45 -10.89 -16.39
CA GLN A 533 -17.52 -11.46 -17.21
C GLN A 533 -18.45 -12.31 -16.33
N ILE A 534 -19.64 -11.79 -16.03
CA ILE A 534 -20.66 -12.49 -15.25
C ILE A 534 -21.79 -12.91 -16.19
N GLY A 535 -21.86 -14.18 -16.56
CA GLY A 535 -22.73 -14.65 -17.64
C GLY A 535 -22.48 -13.91 -18.95
N SER A 536 -23.46 -13.15 -19.43
CA SER A 536 -23.33 -12.26 -20.59
C SER A 536 -22.81 -10.86 -20.27
N ASP A 537 -22.73 -10.49 -19.00
CA ASP A 537 -22.59 -9.11 -18.56
C ASP A 537 -21.14 -8.78 -18.22
N GLN A 538 -20.74 -7.55 -18.55
CA GLN A 538 -19.45 -6.98 -18.10
C GLN A 538 -19.71 -6.21 -16.82
N VAL A 539 -19.39 -6.81 -15.69
CA VAL A 539 -19.72 -6.27 -14.37
C VAL A 539 -18.55 -5.48 -13.81
N ASP A 540 -18.80 -4.21 -13.49
CA ASP A 540 -17.89 -3.35 -12.76
C ASP A 540 -18.20 -3.41 -11.26
N ILE A 541 -17.28 -4.01 -10.50
CA ILE A 541 -17.38 -4.18 -9.05
C ILE A 541 -17.34 -2.83 -8.31
N TRP A 542 -16.79 -1.79 -8.92
CA TRP A 542 -16.59 -0.50 -8.26
C TRP A 542 -17.90 0.10 -7.76
N HIS A 543 -19.03 -0.22 -8.38
CA HIS A 543 -20.36 0.32 -8.06
C HIS A 543 -21.31 -0.65 -7.33
N LEU A 544 -20.92 -1.90 -7.16
CA LEU A 544 -21.79 -2.92 -6.57
C LEU A 544 -22.04 -2.71 -5.07
N PRO A 545 -23.28 -2.94 -4.57
CA PRO A 545 -23.62 -2.84 -3.16
C PRO A 545 -23.20 -4.09 -2.37
N ILE A 546 -21.89 -4.35 -2.33
CA ILE A 546 -21.31 -5.53 -1.70
C ILE A 546 -20.35 -5.16 -0.56
N ILE A 547 -20.15 -6.09 0.36
CA ILE A 547 -19.01 -6.11 1.29
C ILE A 547 -18.17 -7.32 0.94
N SER A 548 -16.92 -7.09 0.55
CA SER A 548 -16.02 -8.16 0.13
C SER A 548 -15.30 -8.79 1.33
N PRO A 549 -15.03 -10.10 1.30
CA PRO A 549 -14.13 -10.76 2.25
C PRO A 549 -12.74 -10.10 2.30
N PRO A 550 -12.01 -10.24 3.43
CA PRO A 550 -10.70 -9.61 3.61
C PRO A 550 -9.64 -10.08 2.61
N ILE A 551 -9.74 -11.32 2.12
CA ILE A 551 -8.81 -11.91 1.14
C ILE A 551 -9.57 -12.25 -0.14
N VAL A 552 -9.12 -11.70 -1.27
CA VAL A 552 -9.63 -12.04 -2.61
C VAL A 552 -8.49 -12.52 -3.50
N ILE A 553 -8.70 -13.63 -4.21
CA ILE A 553 -7.79 -14.18 -5.20
C ILE A 553 -8.49 -14.15 -6.56
N LEU A 554 -7.93 -13.44 -7.52
CA LEU A 554 -8.52 -13.26 -8.84
C LEU A 554 -7.89 -14.23 -9.84
N SER A 555 -8.56 -15.36 -10.06
CA SER A 555 -8.24 -16.32 -11.13
C SER A 555 -8.90 -15.89 -12.45
N ALA A 556 -8.57 -14.68 -12.90
CA ALA A 556 -9.10 -14.06 -14.11
C ALA A 556 -8.01 -13.19 -14.75
N CYS A 557 -8.06 -12.96 -16.06
CA CYS A 557 -7.08 -12.13 -16.77
C CYS A 557 -7.22 -10.63 -16.45
N LEU A 558 -6.12 -9.88 -16.50
CA LEU A 558 -6.09 -8.41 -16.54
C LEU A 558 -6.88 -7.70 -15.42
N THR A 559 -6.95 -8.30 -14.23
CA THR A 559 -7.72 -7.75 -13.10
C THR A 559 -7.02 -6.61 -12.37
N SER A 560 -5.73 -6.44 -12.62
CA SER A 560 -4.90 -5.27 -12.29
C SER A 560 -4.03 -4.89 -13.50
N ALA A 561 -4.63 -4.79 -14.68
CA ALA A 561 -3.96 -4.59 -15.97
C ALA A 561 -2.91 -3.46 -15.98
N LEU A 562 -1.77 -3.72 -16.64
CA LEU A 562 -0.67 -2.76 -16.78
C LEU A 562 -1.08 -1.50 -17.55
N ALA A 563 -1.85 -1.66 -18.63
CA ALA A 563 -2.37 -0.57 -19.45
C ALA A 563 -3.81 -0.17 -19.08
N GLY A 564 -4.29 -0.64 -17.91
CA GLY A 564 -5.58 -0.29 -17.35
C GLY A 564 -5.63 1.11 -16.74
N SER A 565 -6.85 1.53 -16.42
CA SER A 565 -7.08 2.67 -15.53
C SER A 565 -6.86 2.27 -14.07
N HIS A 566 -6.93 3.25 -13.18
CA HIS A 566 -6.87 3.05 -11.73
C HIS A 566 -8.05 2.24 -11.18
N ALA A 567 -9.20 2.26 -11.86
CA ALA A 567 -10.40 1.53 -11.47
C ALA A 567 -10.32 0.08 -11.97
N SER A 568 -9.30 -0.63 -11.52
CA SER A 568 -9.12 -2.06 -11.81
C SER A 568 -10.06 -2.91 -10.96
N VAL A 569 -10.35 -4.14 -11.42
CA VAL A 569 -11.14 -5.11 -10.65
C VAL A 569 -10.57 -5.31 -9.25
N ALA A 570 -9.25 -5.42 -9.12
CA ALA A 570 -8.62 -5.59 -7.82
C ALA A 570 -8.80 -4.38 -6.90
N ASN A 571 -8.66 -3.16 -7.43
CA ASN A 571 -8.92 -1.95 -6.65
C ASN A 571 -10.41 -1.80 -6.29
N SER A 572 -11.33 -2.29 -7.13
CA SER A 572 -12.75 -2.34 -6.82
C SER A 572 -13.01 -3.22 -5.59
N PHE A 573 -12.39 -4.40 -5.48
CA PHE A 573 -12.52 -5.24 -4.28
C PHE A 573 -11.95 -4.58 -3.01
N LEU A 574 -10.78 -3.93 -3.10
CA LEU A 574 -10.24 -3.13 -2.00
C LEU A 574 -11.21 -2.00 -1.60
N ALA A 575 -11.82 -1.34 -2.58
CA ALA A 575 -12.82 -0.30 -2.34
C ALA A 575 -14.10 -0.84 -1.68
N ARG A 576 -14.36 -2.16 -1.77
CA ARG A 576 -15.51 -2.88 -1.21
C ARG A 576 -15.20 -3.66 0.06
N GLY A 577 -14.03 -3.47 0.66
CA GLY A 577 -13.71 -3.96 2.01
C GLY A 577 -12.60 -5.02 2.07
N SER A 578 -12.13 -5.53 0.93
CA SER A 578 -10.96 -6.41 0.95
C SER A 578 -9.73 -5.69 1.47
N ILE A 579 -8.89 -6.43 2.19
CA ILE A 579 -7.62 -5.93 2.73
C ILE A 579 -6.47 -6.35 1.82
N SER A 580 -6.54 -7.56 1.26
CA SER A 580 -5.59 -8.08 0.29
C SER A 580 -6.31 -8.63 -0.93
N VAL A 581 -5.83 -8.24 -2.11
CA VAL A 581 -6.28 -8.79 -3.38
C VAL A 581 -5.08 -9.27 -4.17
N LEU A 582 -5.06 -10.55 -4.54
CA LEU A 582 -4.10 -11.09 -5.50
C LEU A 582 -4.69 -10.96 -6.90
N GLY A 583 -4.19 -9.99 -7.66
CA GLY A 583 -4.66 -9.67 -9.01
C GLY A 583 -3.68 -10.11 -10.10
N THR A 584 -4.12 -10.00 -11.36
CA THR A 584 -3.34 -10.34 -12.55
C THR A 584 -3.04 -9.10 -13.40
N LEU A 585 -1.78 -8.96 -13.79
CA LEU A 585 -1.26 -7.84 -14.58
C LEU A 585 -1.44 -8.06 -16.08
N LEU A 586 -1.40 -9.33 -16.50
CA LEU A 586 -1.36 -9.77 -17.89
C LEU A 586 -2.38 -10.91 -18.10
N PRO A 587 -2.72 -11.25 -19.35
CA PRO A 587 -3.48 -12.47 -19.63
C PRO A 587 -2.72 -13.70 -19.15
N VAL A 588 -3.35 -14.50 -18.28
CA VAL A 588 -2.76 -15.71 -17.68
C VAL A 588 -3.11 -16.96 -18.48
N ASN A 589 -2.22 -17.95 -18.49
CA ASN A 589 -2.57 -19.25 -19.04
C ASN A 589 -3.52 -19.99 -18.09
N ALA A 590 -4.68 -20.43 -18.57
CA ALA A 590 -5.71 -21.03 -17.72
C ALA A 590 -5.24 -22.26 -16.92
N ILE A 591 -4.43 -23.14 -17.52
CA ILE A 591 -3.92 -24.33 -16.84
C ILE A 591 -2.89 -23.94 -15.78
N LYS A 592 -1.93 -23.08 -16.13
CA LYS A 592 -0.91 -22.62 -15.17
C LYS A 592 -1.53 -21.83 -14.02
N SER A 593 -2.51 -20.97 -14.31
CA SER A 593 -3.25 -20.21 -13.31
C SER A 593 -4.04 -21.12 -12.37
N ALA A 594 -4.75 -22.12 -12.91
CA ALA A 594 -5.45 -23.11 -12.10
C ALA A 594 -4.49 -23.90 -11.19
N ILE A 595 -3.32 -24.32 -11.71
CA ILE A 595 -2.27 -24.98 -10.92
C ILE A 595 -1.72 -24.05 -9.84
N PHE A 596 -1.46 -22.78 -10.16
CA PHE A 596 -0.97 -21.78 -9.22
C PHE A 596 -1.95 -21.61 -8.06
N VAL A 597 -3.23 -21.37 -8.34
CA VAL A 597 -4.26 -21.25 -7.30
C VAL A 597 -4.44 -22.56 -6.52
N GLY A 598 -4.41 -23.72 -7.19
CA GLY A 598 -4.45 -25.02 -6.53
C GLY A 598 -3.29 -25.23 -5.54
N ARG A 599 -2.06 -24.87 -5.91
CA ARG A 599 -0.89 -24.91 -5.02
C ARG A 599 -1.02 -23.94 -3.86
N LEU A 600 -1.60 -22.76 -4.08
CA LEU A 600 -1.88 -21.79 -3.02
C LEU A 600 -2.86 -22.36 -2.00
N VAL A 601 -3.95 -23.00 -2.46
CA VAL A 601 -4.92 -23.67 -1.59
C VAL A 601 -4.26 -24.82 -0.82
N TYR A 602 -3.48 -25.67 -1.48
CA TYR A 602 -2.69 -26.69 -0.79
C TYR A 602 -1.80 -26.10 0.31
N ARG A 603 -1.12 -24.99 0.02
CA ARG A 603 -0.25 -24.28 0.99
C ARG A 603 -1.04 -23.79 2.19
N ILE A 604 -2.26 -23.26 2.00
CA ILE A 604 -3.09 -22.76 3.11
C ILE A 604 -3.28 -23.85 4.17
N SER A 605 -3.55 -25.09 3.79
CA SER A 605 -3.61 -26.19 4.76
C SER A 605 -2.21 -26.66 5.19
N ALA A 606 -1.41 -27.15 4.26
CA ALA A 606 -0.21 -27.92 4.58
C ALA A 606 0.86 -27.08 5.29
N PHE A 607 1.10 -25.86 4.82
CA PHE A 607 2.12 -24.99 5.39
C PHE A 607 1.70 -24.46 6.75
N LEU A 608 0.46 -23.95 6.90
CA LEU A 608 -0.01 -23.41 8.18
C LEU A 608 0.03 -24.47 9.29
N LYS A 609 -0.39 -25.71 9.00
CA LYS A 609 -0.26 -26.84 9.93
C LYS A 609 1.20 -27.16 10.28
N ALA A 610 2.12 -27.07 9.32
CA ALA A 610 3.52 -27.36 9.55
C ALA A 610 4.17 -26.33 10.49
N ILE A 611 3.92 -25.04 10.26
CA ILE A 611 4.49 -23.97 11.11
C ILE A 611 3.83 -23.91 12.49
N GLN A 612 2.53 -24.24 12.60
CA GLN A 612 1.86 -24.40 13.90
C GLN A 612 2.57 -25.49 14.75
N LYS A 613 2.95 -26.62 14.14
CA LYS A 613 3.74 -27.68 14.81
C LYS A 613 5.14 -27.22 15.24
N MET A 614 5.70 -26.21 14.57
CA MET A 614 6.95 -25.55 14.94
C MET A 614 6.78 -24.49 16.04
N ARG A 615 5.57 -24.35 16.61
CA ARG A 615 5.22 -23.37 17.66
C ARG A 615 5.32 -21.91 17.21
N VAL A 616 5.07 -21.66 15.93
CA VAL A 616 4.79 -20.30 15.45
C VAL A 616 3.35 -19.97 15.84
N GLU A 617 3.14 -18.88 16.57
CA GLU A 617 1.80 -18.46 17.04
C GLU A 617 1.08 -17.59 16.00
N VAL A 618 1.81 -16.74 15.29
CA VAL A 618 1.24 -15.78 14.34
C VAL A 618 2.09 -15.63 13.08
N LEU A 619 1.42 -15.37 11.95
CA LEU A 619 2.02 -15.09 10.65
C LEU A 619 1.20 -14.02 9.92
N THR A 620 1.82 -13.15 9.13
CA THR A 620 1.04 -12.24 8.27
C THR A 620 0.67 -12.88 6.93
N TRP A 621 -0.47 -12.49 6.34
CA TRP A 621 -0.84 -12.92 4.99
C TRP A 621 0.20 -12.50 3.94
N ARG A 622 0.89 -11.38 4.15
CA ARG A 622 2.00 -10.95 3.28
C ARG A 622 3.14 -11.96 3.29
N THR A 623 3.66 -12.31 4.47
CA THR A 623 4.75 -13.31 4.59
C THR A 623 4.33 -14.65 3.98
N PHE A 624 3.08 -15.07 4.20
CA PHE A 624 2.53 -16.29 3.60
C PHE A 624 2.59 -16.28 2.06
N ILE A 625 2.14 -15.18 1.44
CA ILE A 625 2.11 -15.01 -0.02
C ILE A 625 3.50 -14.80 -0.61
N THR A 626 4.38 -14.03 0.05
CA THR A 626 5.77 -13.87 -0.39
C THR A 626 6.50 -15.21 -0.47
N GLY A 627 6.37 -16.06 0.55
CA GLY A 627 6.91 -17.42 0.50
C GLY A 627 6.35 -18.23 -0.67
N PHE A 628 5.05 -18.11 -0.94
CA PHE A 628 4.41 -18.77 -2.08
C PHE A 628 4.91 -18.26 -3.44
N LEU A 629 5.11 -16.95 -3.61
CA LEU A 629 5.64 -16.36 -4.83
C LEU A 629 7.10 -16.79 -5.07
N ARG A 630 7.95 -16.83 -4.04
CA ARG A 630 9.31 -17.38 -4.13
C ARG A 630 9.33 -18.85 -4.58
N MET A 631 8.44 -19.68 -4.01
CA MET A 631 8.30 -21.09 -4.44
C MET A 631 7.79 -21.24 -5.88
N SER A 632 6.93 -20.31 -6.31
CA SER A 632 6.41 -20.29 -7.68
C SER A 632 7.49 -19.87 -8.67
N PHE A 633 8.30 -18.86 -8.33
CA PHE A 633 9.46 -18.47 -9.11
C PHE A 633 10.53 -19.58 -9.20
N CYS A 634 10.76 -20.32 -8.11
CA CYS A 634 11.58 -21.53 -8.15
C CYS A 634 11.06 -22.57 -9.14
N THR A 635 9.74 -22.68 -9.24
CA THR A 635 9.12 -23.58 -10.24
C THR A 635 9.44 -23.11 -11.64
N ASP A 636 9.35 -21.79 -11.90
CA ASP A 636 9.61 -21.21 -13.22
C ASP A 636 11.03 -21.49 -13.71
N PHE A 637 12.07 -21.19 -12.90
CA PHE A 637 13.45 -21.43 -13.34
C PHE A 637 13.86 -22.91 -13.32
N LEU A 638 13.36 -23.73 -12.40
CA LEU A 638 13.65 -25.17 -12.41
C LEU A 638 13.01 -25.86 -13.62
N MET A 639 11.84 -25.39 -14.06
CA MET A 639 11.23 -25.86 -15.30
C MET A 639 12.06 -25.46 -16.52
N LEU A 640 12.59 -24.22 -16.59
CA LEU A 640 13.54 -23.81 -17.64
C LEU A 640 14.74 -24.77 -17.70
N PHE A 641 15.35 -25.06 -16.54
CA PHE A 641 16.52 -25.92 -16.44
C PHE A 641 16.23 -27.36 -16.89
N ARG A 642 15.05 -27.89 -16.58
CA ARG A 642 14.63 -29.25 -16.96
C ARG A 642 14.16 -29.34 -18.41
N ASP A 643 13.34 -28.40 -18.86
CA ASP A 643 12.57 -28.51 -20.09
C ASP A 643 13.28 -27.91 -21.30
N GLU A 644 13.97 -26.78 -21.12
CA GLU A 644 14.60 -26.05 -22.22
C GLU A 644 16.10 -26.28 -22.25
N LEU A 645 16.79 -26.07 -21.12
CA LEU A 645 18.25 -26.15 -21.07
C LEU A 645 18.77 -27.58 -20.86
N LYS A 646 17.91 -28.49 -20.38
CA LYS A 646 18.24 -29.90 -20.07
C LYS A 646 19.45 -30.04 -19.13
N TRP A 647 19.60 -29.12 -18.19
CA TRP A 647 20.64 -29.16 -17.17
C TRP A 647 20.37 -30.17 -16.07
N ILE A 648 19.10 -30.50 -15.83
CA ILE A 648 18.65 -31.43 -14.79
C ILE A 648 17.59 -32.39 -15.33
N THR A 649 17.51 -33.58 -14.72
CA THR A 649 16.53 -34.63 -15.00
C THR A 649 15.19 -34.38 -14.28
N PRO A 650 14.10 -35.10 -14.65
CA PRO A 650 12.84 -35.03 -13.93
C PRO A 650 12.93 -35.42 -12.45
N GLU A 651 13.80 -36.36 -12.10
CA GLU A 651 14.06 -36.80 -10.72
C GLU A 651 14.79 -35.71 -9.93
N GLU A 652 15.87 -35.16 -10.50
CA GLU A 652 16.63 -34.05 -9.89
C GLU A 652 15.77 -32.80 -9.74
N TYR A 653 14.91 -32.51 -10.72
CA TYR A 653 13.92 -31.43 -10.61
C TYR A 653 13.05 -31.58 -9.36
N LYS A 654 12.55 -32.79 -9.07
CA LYS A 654 11.69 -33.02 -7.90
C LYS A 654 12.45 -32.82 -6.60
N GLU A 655 13.68 -33.33 -6.52
CA GLU A 655 14.52 -33.19 -5.33
C GLU A 655 14.91 -31.73 -5.07
N LEU A 656 15.41 -31.03 -6.10
CA LEU A 656 15.74 -29.60 -6.00
C LEU A 656 14.52 -28.77 -5.62
N HIS A 657 13.34 -29.08 -6.18
CA HIS A 657 12.11 -28.36 -5.85
C HIS A 657 11.76 -28.50 -4.36
N ILE A 658 11.91 -29.70 -3.78
CA ILE A 658 11.70 -29.94 -2.34
C ILE A 658 12.71 -29.14 -1.51
N GLN A 659 13.99 -29.20 -1.86
CA GLN A 659 15.06 -28.53 -1.11
C GLN A 659 14.95 -27.00 -1.16
N CYS A 660 14.72 -26.41 -2.34
CA CYS A 660 14.48 -24.98 -2.48
C CYS A 660 13.25 -24.52 -1.69
N ASN A 661 12.15 -25.29 -1.75
CA ASN A 661 10.96 -24.99 -0.96
C ASN A 661 11.21 -25.10 0.55
N TYR A 662 12.07 -26.02 0.98
CA TYR A 662 12.46 -26.14 2.39
C TYR A 662 13.21 -24.89 2.85
N LEU A 663 14.17 -24.38 2.07
CA LEU A 663 14.88 -23.12 2.36
C LEU A 663 13.91 -21.94 2.48
N ILE A 664 12.95 -21.83 1.55
CA ILE A 664 11.96 -20.74 1.55
C ILE A 664 11.02 -20.85 2.76
N ASN A 665 10.50 -22.04 3.05
CA ASN A 665 9.51 -22.26 4.11
C ASN A 665 10.09 -22.19 5.52
N THR A 666 11.40 -22.40 5.66
CA THR A 666 12.14 -22.18 6.92
C THR A 666 12.55 -20.72 7.10
N ASN A 667 12.15 -19.83 6.17
CA ASN A 667 12.51 -18.41 6.14
C ASN A 667 14.03 -18.19 6.16
N HIS A 668 14.78 -19.01 5.42
CA HIS A 668 16.24 -18.88 5.35
C HIS A 668 16.61 -17.53 4.73
N PRO A 669 17.44 -16.69 5.40
CA PRO A 669 17.70 -15.31 4.95
C PRO A 669 18.36 -15.26 3.56
N ASN A 670 19.21 -16.24 3.24
CA ASN A 670 19.90 -16.35 1.96
C ASN A 670 19.32 -17.48 1.09
N TRP A 671 18.00 -17.67 1.11
CA TRP A 671 17.35 -18.79 0.39
C TRP A 671 17.77 -18.88 -1.08
N TYR A 672 17.97 -17.74 -1.75
CA TYR A 672 18.35 -17.68 -3.15
C TYR A 672 19.78 -18.19 -3.37
N ASP A 673 20.75 -17.72 -2.58
CA ASP A 673 22.14 -18.19 -2.65
C ASP A 673 22.28 -19.68 -2.34
N GLU A 674 21.57 -20.16 -1.32
CA GLU A 674 21.58 -21.59 -1.00
C GLU A 674 20.91 -22.40 -2.12
N SER A 675 19.85 -21.90 -2.74
CA SER A 675 19.24 -22.54 -3.91
C SER A 675 20.21 -22.59 -5.09
N LEU A 676 20.96 -21.52 -5.35
CA LEU A 676 21.97 -21.48 -6.41
C LEU A 676 23.07 -22.52 -6.20
N LYS A 677 23.55 -22.70 -4.96
CA LYS A 677 24.55 -23.75 -4.62
C LYS A 677 24.00 -25.14 -4.90
N LEU A 678 22.79 -25.44 -4.42
CA LEU A 678 22.14 -26.75 -4.64
C LEU A 678 21.98 -27.04 -6.13
N ILE A 679 21.50 -26.06 -6.90
CA ILE A 679 21.30 -26.21 -8.35
C ILE A 679 22.64 -26.36 -9.07
N SER A 680 23.65 -25.58 -8.71
CA SER A 680 24.99 -25.64 -9.29
C SER A 680 25.63 -27.02 -9.13
N GLU A 681 25.51 -27.61 -7.94
CA GLU A 681 26.01 -28.96 -7.64
C GLU A 681 25.27 -30.03 -8.46
N VAL A 682 23.94 -29.99 -8.50
CA VAL A 682 23.13 -30.99 -9.21
C VAL A 682 23.24 -30.86 -10.73
N ALA A 683 23.28 -29.64 -11.26
CA ALA A 683 23.36 -29.37 -12.69
C ALA A 683 24.79 -29.47 -13.28
N ASP A 684 25.81 -29.62 -12.42
CA ASP A 684 27.22 -29.53 -12.78
C ASP A 684 27.52 -28.26 -13.63
N LYS A 685 27.13 -27.10 -13.07
CA LYS A 685 27.34 -25.77 -13.65
C LYS A 685 27.96 -24.83 -12.62
N PRO A 686 28.83 -23.88 -13.02
CA PRO A 686 29.29 -22.82 -12.12
C PRO A 686 28.12 -22.03 -11.54
N ILE A 687 28.19 -21.65 -10.26
CA ILE A 687 27.14 -20.89 -9.56
C ILE A 687 26.82 -19.60 -10.32
N GLU A 688 27.84 -18.90 -10.83
CA GLU A 688 27.68 -17.65 -11.58
C GLU A 688 26.90 -17.88 -12.88
N MET A 689 27.09 -19.03 -13.54
CA MET A 689 26.35 -19.38 -14.75
C MET A 689 24.87 -19.66 -14.45
N VAL A 690 24.59 -20.33 -13.33
CA VAL A 690 23.21 -20.56 -12.86
C VAL A 690 22.54 -19.23 -12.55
N ASP A 691 23.20 -18.38 -11.76
CA ASP A 691 22.66 -17.08 -11.34
C ASP A 691 22.38 -16.17 -12.54
N MET A 692 23.36 -15.98 -13.45
CA MET A 692 23.14 -15.20 -14.68
C MET A 692 21.97 -15.73 -15.50
N THR A 693 21.79 -17.05 -15.57
CA THR A 693 20.68 -17.65 -16.33
C THR A 693 19.32 -17.37 -15.69
N ILE A 694 19.23 -17.38 -14.35
CA ILE A 694 18.00 -16.99 -13.65
C ILE A 694 17.72 -15.51 -13.85
N GLN A 695 18.74 -14.65 -13.74
CA GLN A 695 18.59 -13.21 -13.98
C GLN A 695 18.15 -12.93 -15.43
N ASP A 696 18.57 -13.78 -16.37
CA ASP A 696 18.21 -13.67 -17.78
C ASP A 696 16.86 -14.28 -18.18
N ILE A 697 16.13 -14.95 -17.27
CA ILE A 697 14.87 -15.64 -17.57
C ILE A 697 13.78 -14.72 -18.14
N GLY A 698 13.88 -13.42 -17.87
CA GLY A 698 12.91 -12.43 -18.33
C GLY A 698 11.58 -12.55 -17.59
N LEU A 699 10.47 -12.38 -18.32
CA LEU A 699 9.14 -12.33 -17.75
C LEU A 699 8.57 -13.75 -17.54
N THR A 700 8.29 -14.13 -16.29
CA THR A 700 7.75 -15.46 -15.93
C THR A 700 6.26 -15.41 -15.61
N GLU A 701 5.59 -16.57 -15.58
CA GLU A 701 4.15 -16.64 -15.28
C GLU A 701 3.84 -16.14 -13.86
N THR A 702 4.72 -16.42 -12.88
CA THR A 702 4.56 -15.92 -11.51
C THR A 702 4.51 -14.39 -11.46
N MET A 703 5.27 -13.72 -12.33
CA MET A 703 5.32 -12.25 -12.41
C MET A 703 4.03 -11.64 -12.98
N TYR A 704 3.09 -12.44 -13.49
CA TYR A 704 1.78 -11.94 -13.91
C TYR A 704 0.87 -11.62 -12.72
N TYR A 705 1.24 -12.05 -11.51
CA TYR A 705 0.47 -11.81 -10.30
C TYR A 705 1.06 -10.65 -9.48
N THR A 706 0.20 -9.86 -8.85
CA THR A 706 0.60 -8.81 -7.91
C THR A 706 -0.30 -8.81 -6.69
N GLN A 707 0.26 -8.54 -5.52
CA GLN A 707 -0.47 -8.46 -4.26
C GLN A 707 -0.77 -6.99 -3.93
N LEU A 708 -2.04 -6.63 -3.97
CA LEU A 708 -2.53 -5.27 -3.73
C LEU A 708 -3.15 -5.13 -2.34
N GLY A 709 -3.16 -3.90 -1.84
CA GLY A 709 -3.71 -3.54 -0.54
C GLY A 709 -2.66 -3.64 0.58
N ARG A 710 -3.11 -4.10 1.75
CA ARG A 710 -2.31 -4.18 2.98
C ARG A 710 -2.33 -5.59 3.57
N PRO A 711 -1.79 -6.59 2.86
CA PRO A 711 -1.74 -7.97 3.33
C PRO A 711 -1.02 -8.14 4.68
N GLU A 712 -0.13 -7.23 5.05
CA GLU A 712 0.53 -7.21 6.36
C GLU A 712 -0.43 -6.92 7.53
N SER A 713 -1.61 -6.34 7.25
CA SER A 713 -2.66 -6.10 8.24
C SER A 713 -3.56 -7.31 8.49
N ILE A 714 -3.39 -8.40 7.73
CA ILE A 714 -4.10 -9.66 7.97
C ILE A 714 -3.16 -10.57 8.76
N VAL A 715 -3.47 -10.78 10.04
CA VAL A 715 -2.71 -11.63 10.96
C VAL A 715 -3.39 -12.99 11.06
N ILE A 716 -2.66 -14.04 10.74
CA ILE A 716 -3.09 -15.43 10.85
C ILE A 716 -2.71 -15.92 12.24
N GLU A 717 -3.71 -16.28 13.06
CA GLU A 717 -3.53 -16.94 14.36
C GLU A 717 -3.50 -18.45 14.16
N LEU A 718 -2.40 -19.11 14.54
CA LEU A 718 -2.12 -20.53 14.28
C LEU A 718 -2.51 -21.43 15.44
#